data_AF-A0A368ZFT4-F1
#
_entry.id   AF-A0A368ZFT4-F1
#
_cell.length_a   1.000
_cell.length_b   1.000
_cell.length_c   1.000
_cell.angle_alpha   90.00
_cell.angle_beta   90.00
_cell.angle_gamma   90.00
#
_symmetry.space_group_name_H-M   'P 1'
#
loop_
_entity.id
_entity.type
_entity.pdbx_description
1 polymer ?
#
loop_
_entity_poly.entity_id
_entity_poly.type
_entity_poly.pdbx_seq_one_letter_code
_entity_poly.pdbx_strand_id
1 'polypeptide(L)'
;MLFCSGLIAQNSIEINAEVDINHKTIIVDQTLVYQNTSDDTLETIYLSDWNNSYSTKSTPLAKRFEEEFSTKFHLAKNEQRGFTVVTAIENPEGVALTHQRLEAHPDVIQVNLAQPLAPQASYALRLRYKLILPDATFTDYGITKDQNLDLKYWYITPAVYDGNWHYYSNKNLNDLYVPKADINLRITYPRNYKITSELDFNATTINKDEGIQTTILSGKNRVDTYLSLHKFPTFNFIQTDNFTMISNIEEKGLSGTKKALLTDKITRYLTDNLGEYPHNQLLVSSIDYRKDPLYGLNQLPSFFRPFPSDFQYELKLLKTALKKYLDNVLLLNPRKEHWLREGLQVYYLMKYVETYYPDVKLLGTLADVWGIKAFHAADVDFNFQYFLYSMEIARKNRDQPLTTSKDSLTKFNANIAGKYKAGVGLNYLDEFTDDVNLPELFTAFLKTYQLKTVTANDFDQYISSKTSKDIRWFFTDYINTRKKIDFKISSVVELEDSLEVTIKNKRDNTMPISVFKLKNDSVIEQLWVENIKGTKTIHVEKDSTNKFVLDYDNVIPEYNQRDNYKAVNGSFLNNKPLQFRLFKDIEDPNYNQIFFMPLVEFNNIYDGLTLGTKMYNKTILRKRLNYRFSPQYATKSKALTGSTSIFYTHNFEDQNLYDITYGLSAGYQSFANDAFFTRIRPSVSFTFRNDAYIRSNQTDQISARYVSIEREIGPDATVILDEPDYGVFNLRYSHSNPGVINYSKLFTDIQIADKFSKIAFNYEFRKLTKSNRNINFRFFAGLFLENNSDPSSNYFSFALDRPTDYLFDFNYLGRSEAAGIFSQQIIIAEGGFKSKLETPFANQWMTTANFSTSIWRYIQAYGDVGLLKNKYQNPKFVYDSGIRLNLVEDYFEIYLPVYSNLGWEIAQPNYDQSIRFMFTVDPQVLLGLFRRKWY
;
A
#
# COMPACT_ATOMS: atom_id res chain seq x y z
N MET A 1 -3.63 50.55 -39.15
CA MET A 1 -3.88 49.10 -39.12
C MET A 1 -4.08 48.69 -37.68
N LEU A 2 -5.28 48.28 -37.29
CA LEU A 2 -5.55 47.69 -35.98
C LEU A 2 -4.84 46.33 -35.91
N PHE A 3 -3.87 46.18 -35.00
CA PHE A 3 -3.36 44.87 -34.62
C PHE A 3 -4.39 44.22 -33.70
N CYS A 4 -5.12 43.26 -34.25
CA CYS A 4 -5.97 42.36 -33.51
C CYS A 4 -5.05 41.41 -32.72
N SER A 5 -4.87 41.67 -31.43
CA SER A 5 -4.23 40.74 -30.49
C SER A 5 -5.17 39.56 -30.24
N GLY A 6 -5.19 38.63 -31.19
CA GLY A 6 -5.77 37.31 -30.97
C GLY A 6 -4.97 36.61 -29.88
N LEU A 7 -5.64 36.19 -28.82
CA LEU A 7 -5.12 35.26 -27.83
C LEU A 7 -4.76 33.94 -28.54
N ILE A 8 -3.51 33.80 -28.99
CA ILE A 8 -2.97 32.54 -29.49
C ILE A 8 -2.67 31.66 -28.26
N ALA A 9 -3.21 30.44 -28.24
CA ALA A 9 -2.95 29.48 -27.17
C ALA A 9 -1.46 29.10 -27.12
N GLN A 10 -0.98 28.75 -25.92
CA GLN A 10 0.44 28.49 -25.66
C GLN A 10 0.99 27.30 -26.46
N ASN A 11 0.19 26.28 -26.71
CA ASN A 11 0.56 25.18 -27.59
C ASN A 11 -0.65 24.81 -28.44
N SER A 12 -0.41 24.29 -29.64
CA SER A 12 -1.46 23.74 -30.50
C SER A 12 -1.07 22.35 -30.97
N ILE A 13 -2.02 21.42 -30.92
CA ILE A 13 -1.84 20.02 -31.29
C ILE A 13 -2.95 19.64 -32.27
N GLU A 14 -2.55 19.40 -33.51
CA GLU A 14 -3.42 18.87 -34.55
C GLU A 14 -3.09 17.40 -34.79
N ILE A 15 -4.08 16.52 -34.67
CA ILE A 15 -3.91 15.07 -34.78
C ILE A 15 -4.82 14.55 -35.88
N ASN A 16 -4.24 13.92 -36.89
CA ASN A 16 -4.95 13.08 -37.85
C ASN A 16 -4.59 11.62 -37.54
N ALA A 17 -5.57 10.86 -37.05
CA ALA A 17 -5.37 9.49 -36.58
C ALA A 17 -6.24 8.49 -37.36
N GLU A 18 -5.67 7.37 -37.75
CA GLU A 18 -6.37 6.25 -38.40
C GLU A 18 -6.25 4.99 -37.53
N VAL A 19 -7.40 4.50 -37.05
CA VAL A 19 -7.48 3.36 -36.13
C VAL A 19 -7.73 2.07 -36.90
N ASP A 20 -6.79 1.13 -36.79
CA ASP A 20 -6.94 -0.24 -37.25
C ASP A 20 -7.08 -1.19 -36.06
N ILE A 21 -8.32 -1.59 -35.81
CA ILE A 21 -8.69 -2.47 -34.69
C ILE A 21 -8.09 -3.87 -34.83
N ASN A 22 -8.00 -4.40 -36.05
CA ASN A 22 -7.57 -5.77 -36.30
C ASN A 22 -6.07 -5.92 -36.03
N HIS A 23 -5.29 -4.92 -36.43
CA HIS A 23 -3.84 -4.88 -36.18
C HIS A 23 -3.48 -4.20 -34.86
N LYS A 24 -4.47 -3.73 -34.09
CA LYS A 24 -4.29 -2.99 -32.82
C LYS A 24 -3.40 -1.76 -32.98
N THR A 25 -3.53 -1.08 -34.11
CA THR A 25 -2.64 0.02 -34.48
C THR A 25 -3.37 1.33 -34.67
N ILE A 26 -2.67 2.43 -34.39
CA ILE A 26 -3.11 3.76 -34.79
C ILE A 26 -1.97 4.42 -35.56
N ILE A 27 -2.24 4.82 -36.79
CA ILE A 27 -1.33 5.64 -37.59
C ILE A 27 -1.65 7.09 -37.27
N VAL A 28 -0.63 7.88 -36.91
CA VAL A 28 -0.82 9.27 -36.50
C VAL A 28 0.08 10.18 -37.33
N ASP A 29 -0.54 11.17 -37.95
CA ASP A 29 0.10 12.38 -38.46
C ASP A 29 -0.28 13.53 -37.53
N GLN A 30 0.71 14.08 -36.84
CA GLN A 30 0.52 15.10 -35.82
C GLN A 30 1.34 16.35 -36.13
N THR A 31 0.69 17.51 -36.09
CA THR A 31 1.37 18.80 -36.05
C THR A 31 1.33 19.34 -34.62
N LEU A 32 2.51 19.62 -34.05
CA LEU A 32 2.67 20.20 -32.73
C LEU A 32 3.33 21.57 -32.86
N VAL A 33 2.64 22.62 -32.42
CA VAL A 33 3.21 23.96 -32.25
C VAL A 33 3.56 24.14 -30.79
N TYR A 34 4.85 24.22 -30.48
CA TYR A 34 5.39 24.45 -29.15
C TYR A 34 5.76 25.92 -28.98
N GLN A 35 5.23 26.60 -27.98
CA GLN A 35 5.67 27.95 -27.62
C GLN A 35 6.65 27.91 -26.46
N ASN A 36 7.78 28.59 -26.62
CA ASN A 36 8.71 28.82 -25.54
C ASN A 36 8.23 29.98 -24.67
N THR A 37 7.70 29.69 -23.50
CA THR A 37 7.25 30.72 -22.54
C THR A 37 8.30 31.09 -21.50
N SER A 38 9.51 30.54 -21.60
CA SER A 38 10.62 30.88 -20.72
C SER A 38 11.44 32.06 -21.28
N ASP A 39 12.38 32.55 -20.47
CA ASP A 39 13.36 33.56 -20.87
C ASP A 39 14.62 32.96 -21.53
N ASP A 40 14.70 31.61 -21.60
CA ASP A 40 15.83 30.89 -22.17
C ASP A 40 15.66 30.65 -23.68
N THR A 41 16.77 30.56 -24.41
CA THR A 41 16.76 30.09 -25.81
C THR A 41 16.94 28.58 -25.84
N LEU A 42 16.03 27.85 -26.49
CA LEU A 42 16.01 26.38 -26.48
C LEU A 42 16.58 25.81 -27.78
N GLU A 43 17.65 25.02 -27.69
CA GLU A 43 18.17 24.26 -28.84
C GLU A 43 17.50 22.89 -29.00
N THR A 44 16.90 22.40 -27.93
CA THR A 44 16.33 21.06 -27.83
C THR A 44 15.01 21.13 -27.11
N ILE A 45 14.05 20.31 -27.54
CA ILE A 45 12.78 20.11 -26.85
C ILE A 45 12.56 18.63 -26.54
N TYR A 46 11.81 18.35 -25.48
CA TYR A 46 11.51 16.99 -25.04
C TYR A 46 10.03 16.69 -25.21
N LEU A 47 9.73 15.51 -25.74
CA LEU A 47 8.37 15.05 -26.01
C LEU A 47 8.10 13.76 -25.22
N SER A 48 6.92 13.66 -24.62
CA SER A 48 6.45 12.50 -23.88
C SER A 48 5.68 11.55 -24.81
N ASP A 49 6.04 10.27 -24.80
CA ASP A 49 5.46 9.18 -25.57
C ASP A 49 5.22 7.97 -24.65
N TRP A 50 4.24 8.10 -23.76
CA TRP A 50 3.94 7.09 -22.75
C TRP A 50 3.41 5.77 -23.33
N ASN A 51 2.95 5.73 -24.59
CA ASN A 51 2.66 4.47 -25.27
C ASN A 51 3.93 3.61 -25.45
N ASN A 52 5.12 4.22 -25.53
CA ASN A 52 6.38 3.47 -25.59
C ASN A 52 6.83 2.88 -24.25
N SER A 53 6.16 3.21 -23.14
CA SER A 53 6.47 2.63 -21.82
C SER A 53 6.19 1.12 -21.74
N TYR A 54 5.41 0.56 -22.68
CA TYR A 54 5.10 -0.88 -22.76
C TYR A 54 6.10 -1.66 -23.64
N SER A 55 7.11 -0.99 -24.22
CA SER A 55 7.98 -1.52 -25.27
C SER A 55 8.89 -2.68 -24.85
N THR A 56 9.28 -2.78 -23.58
CA THR A 56 10.17 -3.84 -23.05
C THR A 56 9.78 -4.24 -21.63
N LYS A 57 10.12 -5.46 -21.21
CA LYS A 57 9.93 -5.95 -19.82
C LYS A 57 10.90 -5.32 -18.80
N SER A 58 11.55 -4.20 -19.15
CA SER A 58 12.56 -3.53 -18.31
C SER A 58 12.38 -2.01 -18.29
N THR A 59 11.28 -1.48 -18.83
CA THR A 59 10.96 -0.05 -18.72
C THR A 59 10.66 0.36 -17.27
N PRO A 60 10.66 1.67 -16.95
CA PRO A 60 10.23 2.15 -15.64
C PRO A 60 8.82 1.67 -15.25
N LEU A 61 7.90 1.51 -16.21
CA LEU A 61 6.59 0.92 -16.00
C LEU A 61 6.67 -0.55 -15.58
N ALA A 62 7.52 -1.34 -16.24
CA ALA A 62 7.76 -2.75 -15.89
C ALA A 62 8.26 -2.88 -14.45
N LYS A 63 9.30 -2.12 -14.11
CA LYS A 63 9.88 -2.08 -12.76
C LYS A 63 8.83 -1.69 -11.71
N ARG A 64 7.95 -0.73 -12.02
CA ARG A 64 6.85 -0.36 -11.13
C ARG A 64 5.88 -1.50 -10.85
N PHE A 65 5.51 -2.30 -11.85
CA PHE A 65 4.67 -3.48 -11.61
C PHE A 65 5.36 -4.52 -10.70
N GLU A 66 6.67 -4.71 -10.85
CA GLU A 66 7.45 -5.60 -9.98
C GLU A 66 7.47 -5.10 -8.53
N GLU A 67 7.72 -3.81 -8.32
CA GLU A 67 7.66 -3.16 -7.00
C GLU A 67 6.28 -3.31 -6.34
N GLU A 68 5.21 -3.39 -7.13
CA GLU A 68 3.83 -3.59 -6.66
C GLU A 68 3.41 -5.07 -6.62
N PHE A 69 4.37 -6.00 -6.61
CA PHE A 69 4.14 -7.45 -6.55
C PHE A 69 3.21 -7.96 -7.66
N SER A 70 3.29 -7.35 -8.85
CA SER A 70 2.48 -7.73 -10.02
C SER A 70 3.35 -8.33 -11.12
N THR A 71 3.08 -9.59 -11.45
CA THR A 71 3.79 -10.32 -12.54
C THR A 71 3.13 -10.14 -13.91
N LYS A 72 2.02 -9.40 -14.01
CA LYS A 72 1.20 -9.31 -15.23
C LYS A 72 1.98 -8.86 -16.46
N PHE A 73 2.86 -7.87 -16.29
CA PHE A 73 3.66 -7.33 -17.38
C PHE A 73 4.92 -8.17 -17.65
N HIS A 74 5.53 -8.71 -16.59
CA HIS A 74 6.67 -9.64 -16.72
C HIS A 74 6.30 -10.91 -17.50
N LEU A 75 5.10 -11.43 -17.26
CA LEU A 75 4.56 -12.62 -17.94
C LEU A 75 3.91 -12.32 -19.30
N ALA A 76 3.83 -11.05 -19.70
CA ALA A 76 3.17 -10.64 -20.93
C ALA A 76 3.83 -11.23 -22.18
N LYS A 77 3.00 -11.62 -23.15
CA LYS A 77 3.43 -11.98 -24.50
C LYS A 77 3.74 -10.72 -25.32
N ASN A 78 4.50 -10.87 -26.41
CA ASN A 78 4.83 -9.76 -27.30
C ASN A 78 3.57 -9.08 -27.89
N GLU A 79 2.57 -9.85 -28.30
CA GLU A 79 1.30 -9.38 -28.88
C GLU A 79 0.37 -8.61 -27.92
N GLN A 80 0.68 -8.62 -26.63
CA GLN A 80 -0.07 -7.88 -25.60
C GLN A 80 0.56 -6.53 -25.30
N ARG A 81 1.84 -6.32 -25.66
CA ARG A 81 2.59 -5.10 -25.33
C ARG A 81 2.33 -4.01 -26.36
N GLY A 82 2.42 -2.76 -25.92
CA GLY A 82 2.38 -1.58 -26.78
C GLY A 82 3.77 -1.00 -27.02
N PHE A 83 3.91 -0.21 -28.09
CA PHE A 83 5.09 0.60 -28.37
C PHE A 83 4.80 1.59 -29.50
N THR A 84 5.69 2.56 -29.68
CA THR A 84 5.55 3.59 -30.71
C THR A 84 6.72 3.52 -31.69
N VAL A 85 6.43 3.40 -32.97
CA VAL A 85 7.41 3.49 -34.06
C VAL A 85 7.32 4.89 -34.67
N VAL A 86 8.31 5.72 -34.38
CA VAL A 86 8.42 7.06 -34.98
C VAL A 86 9.06 6.92 -36.36
N THR A 87 8.35 7.34 -37.41
CA THR A 87 8.84 7.25 -38.79
C THR A 87 9.44 8.57 -39.27
N ALA A 88 8.96 9.71 -38.75
CA ALA A 88 9.52 11.02 -39.05
C ALA A 88 9.23 12.04 -37.93
N ILE A 89 10.20 12.92 -37.68
CA ILE A 89 10.02 14.19 -36.97
C ILE A 89 10.69 15.25 -37.83
N GLU A 90 9.91 16.19 -38.34
CA GLU A 90 10.33 17.19 -39.32
C GLU A 90 9.86 18.59 -38.90
N ASN A 91 10.51 19.64 -39.41
CA ASN A 91 9.98 20.99 -39.37
C ASN A 91 8.91 21.19 -40.48
N PRO A 92 8.19 22.33 -40.53
CA PRO A 92 7.17 22.58 -41.55
C PRO A 92 7.69 22.59 -42.99
N GLU A 93 8.98 22.89 -43.17
CA GLU A 93 9.69 22.88 -44.46
C GLU A 93 10.09 21.47 -44.93
N GLY A 94 9.82 20.42 -44.13
CA GLY A 94 10.13 19.03 -44.47
C GLY A 94 11.57 18.60 -44.17
N VAL A 95 12.33 19.40 -43.42
CA VAL A 95 13.67 19.06 -42.95
C VAL A 95 13.56 18.10 -41.76
N ALA A 96 14.17 16.93 -41.88
CA ALA A 96 14.23 15.95 -40.81
C ALA A 96 15.05 16.47 -39.61
N LEU A 97 14.49 16.34 -38.41
CA LEU A 97 15.12 16.72 -37.16
C LEU A 97 15.78 15.52 -36.49
N THR A 98 17.01 15.70 -36.01
CA THR A 98 17.71 14.66 -35.26
C THR A 98 17.02 14.47 -33.90
N HIS A 99 16.74 13.22 -33.57
CA HIS A 99 16.03 12.87 -32.35
C HIS A 99 16.49 11.52 -31.81
N GLN A 100 16.35 11.34 -30.49
CA GLN A 100 16.68 10.10 -29.79
C GLN A 100 15.76 9.90 -28.60
N ARG A 101 15.58 8.64 -28.18
CA ARG A 101 14.92 8.34 -26.89
C ARG A 101 15.95 8.38 -25.78
N LEU A 102 15.57 8.91 -24.62
CA LEU A 102 16.45 8.91 -23.45
C LEU A 102 16.61 7.50 -22.89
N GLU A 103 17.83 7.10 -22.54
CA GLU A 103 18.10 5.73 -22.08
C GLU A 103 17.34 5.39 -20.77
N ALA A 104 17.38 6.30 -19.79
CA ALA A 104 16.66 6.15 -18.52
C ALA A 104 15.13 6.35 -18.66
N HIS A 105 14.70 7.00 -19.74
CA HIS A 105 13.30 7.37 -20.01
C HIS A 105 12.95 7.00 -21.46
N PRO A 106 12.80 5.70 -21.79
CA PRO A 106 12.56 5.25 -23.16
C PRO A 106 11.23 5.77 -23.75
N ASP A 107 10.35 6.28 -22.91
CA ASP A 107 9.09 6.95 -23.22
C ASP A 107 9.21 8.49 -23.33
N VAL A 108 10.42 9.01 -23.47
CA VAL A 108 10.72 10.43 -23.73
C VAL A 108 11.62 10.54 -24.96
N ILE A 109 11.28 11.45 -25.87
CA ILE A 109 12.01 11.74 -27.09
C ILE A 109 12.66 13.12 -26.96
N GLN A 110 13.98 13.18 -27.09
CA GLN A 110 14.73 14.42 -27.24
C GLN A 110 14.79 14.78 -28.73
N VAL A 111 14.42 16.00 -29.09
CA VAL A 111 14.45 16.52 -30.47
C VAL A 111 15.36 17.74 -30.51
N ASN A 112 16.41 17.68 -31.33
CA ASN A 112 17.28 18.83 -31.58
C ASN A 112 16.66 19.69 -32.68
N LEU A 113 16.45 20.97 -32.39
CA LEU A 113 15.84 21.90 -33.32
C LEU A 113 16.86 22.30 -34.40
N ALA A 114 16.39 22.46 -35.64
CA ALA A 114 17.25 22.95 -36.73
C ALA A 114 17.70 24.40 -36.51
N GLN A 115 16.91 25.18 -35.77
CA GLN A 115 17.19 26.55 -35.37
C GLN A 115 16.82 26.72 -33.89
N PRO A 116 17.64 27.41 -33.08
CA PRO A 116 17.31 27.67 -31.68
C PRO A 116 15.98 28.43 -31.54
N LEU A 117 15.17 28.04 -30.56
CA LEU A 117 13.88 28.63 -30.27
C LEU A 117 14.03 29.74 -29.22
N ALA A 118 13.97 30.98 -29.67
CA ALA A 118 14.06 32.17 -28.82
C ALA A 118 12.90 32.26 -27.80
N PRO A 119 13.04 33.05 -26.72
CA PRO A 119 11.96 33.37 -25.80
C PRO A 119 10.71 33.88 -26.52
N GLN A 120 9.53 33.46 -26.06
CA GLN A 120 8.19 33.79 -26.60
C GLN A 120 7.91 33.35 -28.04
N ALA A 121 8.91 32.83 -28.76
CA ALA A 121 8.74 32.30 -30.10
C ALA A 121 8.10 30.89 -30.08
N SER A 122 7.58 30.47 -31.23
CA SER A 122 6.97 29.15 -31.42
C SER A 122 7.74 28.32 -32.46
N TYR A 123 7.78 27.01 -32.25
CA TYR A 123 8.36 26.04 -33.18
C TYR A 123 7.31 25.01 -33.55
N ALA A 124 7.10 24.78 -34.84
CA ALA A 124 6.19 23.76 -35.33
C ALA A 124 6.94 22.47 -35.69
N LEU A 125 6.40 21.34 -35.28
CA LEU A 125 6.90 20.00 -35.56
C LEU A 125 5.82 19.21 -36.30
N ARG A 126 6.24 18.45 -37.32
CA ARG A 126 5.42 17.41 -37.95
C ARG A 126 5.94 16.05 -37.54
N LEU A 127 5.10 15.27 -36.87
CA LEU A 127 5.41 13.94 -36.37
C LEU A 127 4.57 12.92 -37.13
N ARG A 128 5.23 11.90 -37.67
CA ARG A 128 4.57 10.72 -38.26
C ARG A 128 5.00 9.50 -37.49
N TYR A 129 4.04 8.75 -36.97
CA TYR A 129 4.33 7.57 -36.15
C TYR A 129 3.19 6.56 -36.16
N LYS A 130 3.54 5.30 -35.84
CA LYS A 130 2.62 4.19 -35.70
C LYS A 130 2.63 3.68 -34.26
N LEU A 131 1.47 3.66 -33.64
CA LEU A 131 1.26 3.10 -32.31
C LEU A 131 0.83 1.65 -32.43
N ILE A 132 1.42 0.78 -31.62
CA ILE A 132 0.86 -0.51 -31.25
C ILE A 132 0.21 -0.34 -29.87
N LEU A 133 -1.08 -0.64 -29.78
CA LEU A 133 -1.83 -0.47 -28.52
C LEU A 133 -1.52 -1.61 -27.53
N PRO A 134 -1.24 -1.28 -26.26
CA PRO A 134 -1.10 -2.29 -25.22
C PRO A 134 -2.46 -2.90 -24.87
N ASP A 135 -2.43 -4.10 -24.28
CA ASP A 135 -3.58 -4.73 -23.65
C ASP A 135 -4.02 -3.89 -22.43
N ALA A 136 -5.32 -3.53 -22.38
CA ALA A 136 -5.87 -2.68 -21.33
C ALA A 136 -5.69 -3.26 -19.93
N THR A 137 -5.45 -4.56 -19.78
CA THR A 137 -5.21 -5.22 -18.47
C THR A 137 -3.97 -4.69 -17.71
N PHE A 138 -3.06 -3.98 -18.38
CA PHE A 138 -1.89 -3.39 -17.72
C PHE A 138 -2.22 -2.11 -16.94
N THR A 139 -2.95 -1.17 -17.51
CA THR A 139 -3.18 0.15 -16.89
C THR A 139 -4.62 0.63 -17.03
N ASP A 140 -5.56 -0.26 -17.39
CA ASP A 140 -6.93 0.04 -17.78
C ASP A 140 -7.08 0.85 -19.09
N TYR A 141 -5.97 1.30 -19.69
CA TYR A 141 -5.93 1.99 -20.97
C TYR A 141 -5.26 1.12 -22.04
N GLY A 142 -5.78 1.15 -23.26
CA GLY A 142 -5.35 0.33 -24.38
C GLY A 142 -6.53 -0.35 -25.05
N ILE A 143 -6.28 -1.53 -25.62
CA ILE A 143 -7.32 -2.36 -26.26
C ILE A 143 -7.76 -3.50 -25.34
N THR A 144 -9.06 -3.68 -25.22
CA THR A 144 -9.68 -4.78 -24.46
C THR A 144 -9.81 -6.05 -25.31
N LYS A 145 -10.12 -7.18 -24.67
CA LYS A 145 -10.39 -8.45 -25.38
C LYS A 145 -11.56 -8.36 -26.36
N ASP A 146 -12.55 -7.54 -26.03
CA ASP A 146 -13.75 -7.31 -26.87
C ASP A 146 -13.50 -6.29 -28.01
N GLN A 147 -12.25 -5.84 -28.14
CA GLN A 147 -11.77 -4.85 -29.10
C GLN A 147 -12.35 -3.45 -28.88
N ASN A 148 -12.79 -3.11 -27.66
CA ASN A 148 -13.05 -1.73 -27.25
C ASN A 148 -11.74 -1.05 -26.84
N LEU A 149 -11.62 0.25 -27.10
CA LEU A 149 -10.42 1.04 -26.82
C LEU A 149 -10.74 2.13 -25.79
N ASP A 150 -9.86 2.26 -24.80
CA ASP A 150 -9.87 3.35 -23.83
C ASP A 150 -8.49 4.00 -23.82
N LEU A 151 -8.39 5.22 -24.33
CA LEU A 151 -7.13 5.88 -24.67
C LEU A 151 -6.98 7.18 -23.87
N LYS A 152 -5.81 7.35 -23.24
CA LYS A 152 -5.44 8.57 -22.48
C LYS A 152 -4.07 9.13 -22.90
N TYR A 153 -3.08 8.26 -23.07
CA TYR A 153 -1.69 8.63 -23.39
C TYR A 153 -1.27 8.11 -24.76
N TRP A 154 -2.08 8.39 -25.77
CA TRP A 154 -2.00 7.77 -27.09
C TRP A 154 -1.50 8.71 -28.18
N TYR A 155 -1.06 9.92 -27.86
CA TYR A 155 -0.37 10.80 -28.81
C TYR A 155 0.80 11.49 -28.09
N ILE A 156 1.74 12.00 -28.87
CA ILE A 156 2.98 12.59 -28.35
C ILE A 156 2.69 14.02 -27.86
N THR A 157 3.12 14.37 -26.65
CA THR A 157 2.90 15.69 -26.05
C THR A 157 4.22 16.36 -25.67
N PRO A 158 4.35 17.70 -25.69
CA PRO A 158 5.55 18.36 -25.19
C PRO A 158 5.69 18.20 -23.67
N ALA A 159 6.93 18.17 -23.19
CA ALA A 159 7.24 18.30 -21.77
C ALA A 159 7.16 19.76 -21.33
N VAL A 160 6.91 19.99 -20.03
CA VAL A 160 6.91 21.35 -19.46
C VAL A 160 8.34 21.84 -19.24
N TYR A 161 8.61 23.11 -19.56
CA TYR A 161 9.86 23.79 -19.28
C TYR A 161 9.60 25.10 -18.52
N ASP A 162 10.22 25.25 -17.35
CA ASP A 162 10.13 26.42 -16.46
C ASP A 162 11.52 26.90 -16.00
N GLY A 163 12.52 26.75 -16.87
CA GLY A 163 13.96 26.84 -16.56
C GLY A 163 14.59 25.45 -16.37
N ASN A 164 13.79 24.44 -16.03
CA ASN A 164 14.18 23.03 -16.07
C ASN A 164 13.17 22.21 -16.87
N TRP A 165 13.64 21.17 -17.55
CA TRP A 165 12.76 20.21 -18.25
C TRP A 165 12.11 19.25 -17.25
N HIS A 166 10.77 19.19 -17.28
CA HIS A 166 10.00 18.22 -16.50
C HIS A 166 9.37 17.16 -17.41
N TYR A 167 10.11 16.08 -17.62
CA TYR A 167 9.59 14.85 -18.23
C TYR A 167 9.64 13.71 -17.22
N TYR A 168 8.62 12.84 -17.25
CA TYR A 168 8.52 11.69 -16.37
C TYR A 168 8.16 10.45 -17.15
N SER A 169 8.78 9.31 -16.82
CA SER A 169 8.31 8.03 -17.35
C SER A 169 6.99 7.59 -16.73
N ASN A 170 6.19 6.90 -17.52
CA ASN A 170 4.96 6.26 -17.09
C ASN A 170 5.28 5.20 -16.02
N LYS A 171 4.68 5.38 -14.84
CA LYS A 171 4.72 4.42 -13.73
C LYS A 171 3.30 4.05 -13.29
N ASN A 172 2.31 4.12 -14.18
CA ASN A 172 0.90 3.85 -13.87
C ASN A 172 0.35 4.72 -12.72
N LEU A 173 0.81 5.98 -12.62
CA LEU A 173 0.40 6.94 -11.58
C LEU A 173 -0.61 7.99 -12.09
N ASN A 174 -0.87 8.00 -13.40
CA ASN A 174 -1.70 8.97 -14.12
C ASN A 174 -1.30 10.43 -13.86
N ASP A 175 0.00 10.71 -13.92
CA ASP A 175 0.60 11.99 -13.55
C ASP A 175 1.50 12.55 -14.66
N LEU A 176 1.06 12.41 -15.90
CA LEU A 176 1.71 13.04 -17.04
C LEU A 176 1.62 14.55 -16.85
N TYR A 177 2.77 15.23 -16.85
CA TYR A 177 2.85 16.67 -16.68
C TYR A 177 3.08 17.32 -18.05
N VAL A 178 2.07 18.02 -18.54
CA VAL A 178 2.04 18.62 -19.88
C VAL A 178 1.57 20.07 -19.79
N PRO A 179 2.05 20.95 -20.67
CA PRO A 179 1.51 22.29 -20.77
C PRO A 179 0.11 22.24 -21.38
N LYS A 180 -0.70 23.27 -21.12
CA LYS A 180 -2.01 23.40 -21.77
C LYS A 180 -1.84 23.58 -23.27
N ALA A 181 -2.73 22.95 -24.04
CA ALA A 181 -2.74 23.02 -25.49
C ALA A 181 -4.16 23.14 -26.04
N ASP A 182 -4.28 23.82 -27.17
CA ASP A 182 -5.44 23.70 -28.04
C ASP A 182 -5.31 22.39 -28.83
N ILE A 183 -6.38 21.61 -28.90
CA ILE A 183 -6.39 20.27 -29.49
C ILE A 183 -7.43 20.24 -30.61
N ASN A 184 -6.99 19.86 -31.80
CA ASN A 184 -7.85 19.52 -32.93
C ASN A 184 -7.60 18.06 -33.32
N LEU A 185 -8.61 17.22 -33.10
CA LEU A 185 -8.50 15.79 -33.32
C LEU A 185 -9.43 15.35 -34.45
N ARG A 186 -8.83 14.89 -35.56
CA ARG A 186 -9.51 14.15 -36.62
C ARG A 186 -9.16 12.67 -36.48
N ILE A 187 -10.15 11.84 -36.21
CA ILE A 187 -9.95 10.40 -36.00
C ILE A 187 -10.87 9.58 -36.90
N THR A 188 -10.27 8.68 -37.68
CA THR A 188 -10.93 7.75 -38.60
C THR A 188 -10.94 6.35 -38.01
N TYR A 189 -12.11 5.71 -37.99
CA TYR A 189 -12.33 4.42 -37.33
C TYR A 189 -13.53 3.66 -37.93
N PRO A 190 -13.71 2.35 -37.64
CA PRO A 190 -14.82 1.57 -38.19
C PRO A 190 -16.20 2.06 -37.72
N ARG A 191 -17.20 2.02 -38.61
CA ARG A 191 -18.55 2.58 -38.38
C ARG A 191 -19.32 1.96 -37.21
N ASN A 192 -19.01 0.72 -36.83
CA ASN A 192 -19.68 0.01 -35.74
C ASN A 192 -19.17 0.41 -34.35
N TYR A 193 -18.34 1.45 -34.25
CA TYR A 193 -17.87 2.01 -32.99
C TYR A 193 -18.47 3.40 -32.73
N LYS A 194 -18.58 3.74 -31.44
CA LYS A 194 -18.98 5.04 -30.94
C LYS A 194 -17.81 5.67 -30.19
N ILE A 195 -17.46 6.88 -30.59
CA ILE A 195 -16.48 7.72 -29.90
C ILE A 195 -17.13 8.49 -28.74
N THR A 196 -16.41 8.63 -27.63
CA THR A 196 -16.77 9.50 -26.49
C THR A 196 -15.52 10.17 -25.94
N SER A 197 -15.61 11.47 -25.67
CA SER A 197 -14.53 12.31 -25.15
C SER A 197 -15.12 13.55 -24.47
N GLU A 198 -14.34 14.22 -23.62
CA GLU A 198 -14.64 15.57 -23.08
C GLU A 198 -14.39 16.72 -24.05
N LEU A 199 -13.82 16.43 -25.22
CA LEU A 199 -13.63 17.40 -26.31
C LEU A 199 -14.97 17.76 -26.96
N ASP A 200 -15.04 18.98 -27.50
CA ASP A 200 -16.21 19.50 -28.20
C ASP A 200 -16.37 18.77 -29.54
N PHE A 201 -17.59 18.29 -29.79
CA PHE A 201 -17.92 17.61 -31.04
C PHE A 201 -18.15 18.64 -32.15
N ASN A 202 -17.40 18.53 -33.25
CA ASN A 202 -17.51 19.46 -34.36
C ASN A 202 -18.27 18.84 -35.54
N ALA A 203 -17.85 17.67 -36.01
CA ALA A 203 -18.45 17.02 -37.19
C ALA A 203 -18.17 15.51 -37.24
N THR A 204 -18.94 14.79 -38.04
CA THR A 204 -18.62 13.41 -38.44
C THR A 204 -18.96 13.19 -39.91
N THR A 205 -18.02 12.60 -40.64
CA THR A 205 -18.17 12.21 -42.04
C THR A 205 -18.13 10.69 -42.16
N ILE A 206 -19.03 10.11 -42.93
CA ILE A 206 -19.16 8.65 -43.07
C ILE A 206 -18.76 8.24 -44.49
N ASN A 207 -17.81 7.32 -44.61
CA ASN A 207 -17.53 6.63 -45.87
C ASN A 207 -18.21 5.25 -45.84
N LYS A 208 -19.29 5.10 -46.61
CA LYS A 208 -20.08 3.86 -46.62
C LYS A 208 -19.35 2.71 -47.31
N ASP A 209 -18.59 3.02 -48.36
CA ASP A 209 -17.95 2.01 -49.23
C ASP A 209 -16.80 1.31 -48.50
N GLU A 210 -16.08 2.04 -47.66
CA GLU A 210 -14.97 1.52 -46.84
C GLU A 210 -15.40 1.07 -45.44
N GLY A 211 -16.66 1.28 -45.04
CA GLY A 211 -17.15 0.91 -43.72
C GLY A 211 -16.53 1.70 -42.56
N ILE A 212 -15.98 2.89 -42.84
CA ILE A 212 -15.31 3.77 -41.86
C ILE A 212 -16.06 5.10 -41.67
N GLN A 213 -15.75 5.79 -40.58
CA GLN A 213 -16.20 7.15 -40.32
C GLN A 213 -15.08 7.96 -39.68
N THR A 214 -15.11 9.26 -39.92
CA THR A 214 -14.15 10.22 -39.36
C THR A 214 -14.89 11.22 -38.49
N THR A 215 -14.49 11.32 -37.22
CA THR A 215 -15.02 12.33 -36.28
C THR A 215 -13.99 13.42 -36.06
N ILE A 216 -14.45 14.66 -36.01
CA ILE A 216 -13.64 15.84 -35.70
C ILE A 216 -14.08 16.36 -34.33
N LEU A 217 -13.13 16.42 -33.40
CA LEU A 217 -13.28 16.95 -32.05
C LEU A 217 -12.30 18.12 -31.85
N SER A 218 -12.67 19.09 -31.01
CA SER A 218 -11.78 20.19 -30.65
C SER A 218 -11.84 20.55 -29.17
N GLY A 219 -10.83 21.22 -28.65
CA GLY A 219 -10.85 21.73 -27.29
C GLY A 219 -9.76 22.76 -27.07
N LYS A 220 -10.05 23.79 -26.28
CA LYS A 220 -9.10 24.86 -25.96
C LYS A 220 -8.50 24.68 -24.57
N ASN A 221 -7.22 25.05 -24.41
CA ASN A 221 -6.49 25.04 -23.13
C ASN A 221 -6.61 23.70 -22.36
N ARG A 222 -6.51 22.56 -23.05
CA ARG A 222 -6.63 21.23 -22.45
C ARG A 222 -5.30 20.76 -21.87
N VAL A 223 -5.35 20.09 -20.72
CA VAL A 223 -4.20 19.47 -20.03
C VAL A 223 -4.38 17.98 -19.78
N ASP A 224 -5.57 17.46 -20.03
CA ASP A 224 -5.90 16.04 -19.96
C ASP A 224 -6.86 15.73 -21.12
N THR A 225 -6.65 14.59 -21.78
CA THR A 225 -7.60 14.09 -22.77
C THR A 225 -7.89 12.62 -22.60
N TYR A 226 -9.15 12.25 -22.75
CA TYR A 226 -9.57 10.86 -22.77
C TYR A 226 -10.46 10.58 -23.97
N LEU A 227 -10.24 9.43 -24.60
CA LEU A 227 -10.99 8.97 -25.75
C LEU A 227 -11.39 7.52 -25.56
N SER A 228 -12.69 7.29 -25.55
CA SER A 228 -13.29 5.97 -25.54
C SER A 228 -13.83 5.66 -26.93
N LEU A 229 -13.52 4.48 -27.46
CA LEU A 229 -14.03 3.97 -28.73
C LEU A 229 -14.57 2.56 -28.53
N HIS A 230 -15.89 2.45 -28.37
CA HIS A 230 -16.57 1.21 -27.99
C HIS A 230 -17.62 0.81 -29.02
N LYS A 231 -17.85 -0.50 -29.21
CA LYS A 231 -18.90 -1.00 -30.12
C LYS A 231 -20.31 -0.63 -29.64
N PHE A 232 -20.50 -0.58 -28.32
CA PHE A 232 -21.75 -0.22 -27.67
C PHE A 232 -21.53 1.04 -26.81
N PRO A 233 -22.45 2.02 -26.83
CA PRO A 233 -22.33 3.22 -26.03
C PRO A 233 -22.44 2.88 -24.53
N THR A 234 -21.43 3.27 -23.75
CA THR A 234 -21.40 3.02 -22.30
C THR A 234 -21.59 4.30 -21.47
N PHE A 235 -21.53 5.47 -22.08
CA PHE A 235 -21.58 6.76 -21.38
C PHE A 235 -22.96 7.42 -21.50
N ASN A 236 -23.40 8.01 -20.39
CA ASN A 236 -24.56 8.87 -20.33
C ASN A 236 -24.13 10.33 -20.35
N PHE A 237 -24.96 11.18 -20.95
CA PHE A 237 -24.76 12.62 -21.05
C PHE A 237 -25.87 13.31 -20.28
N ILE A 238 -25.51 14.06 -19.24
CA ILE A 238 -26.45 14.81 -18.41
C ILE A 238 -26.07 16.28 -18.53
N GLN A 239 -26.89 17.03 -19.26
CA GLN A 239 -26.77 18.48 -19.37
C GLN A 239 -27.36 19.11 -18.11
N THR A 240 -26.59 19.96 -17.45
CA THR A 240 -27.01 20.75 -16.29
C THR A 240 -26.89 22.24 -16.60
N ASP A 241 -27.31 23.10 -15.67
CA ASP A 241 -27.21 24.56 -15.83
C ASP A 241 -25.75 25.04 -15.88
N ASN A 242 -24.80 24.25 -15.36
CA ASN A 242 -23.38 24.63 -15.25
C ASN A 242 -22.53 24.07 -16.41
N PHE A 243 -22.56 22.75 -16.62
CA PHE A 243 -21.81 22.07 -17.68
C PHE A 243 -22.39 20.68 -17.96
N THR A 244 -22.02 20.08 -19.09
CA THR A 244 -22.44 18.70 -19.41
C THR A 244 -21.57 17.68 -18.69
N MET A 245 -22.18 16.85 -17.85
CA MET A 245 -21.53 15.70 -17.21
C MET A 245 -21.61 14.48 -18.13
N ILE A 246 -20.45 13.90 -18.47
CA ILE A 246 -20.34 12.65 -19.24
C ILE A 246 -19.85 11.56 -18.30
N SER A 247 -20.65 10.53 -18.06
CA SER A 247 -20.24 9.46 -17.15
C SER A 247 -20.80 8.09 -17.48
N ASN A 248 -19.98 7.07 -17.22
CA ASN A 248 -20.37 5.67 -17.18
C ASN A 248 -20.21 5.08 -15.75
N ILE A 249 -20.21 5.94 -14.72
CA ILE A 249 -20.33 5.49 -13.34
C ILE A 249 -21.76 4.99 -13.12
N GLU A 250 -21.88 3.80 -12.56
CA GLU A 250 -23.16 3.15 -12.31
C GLU A 250 -23.30 2.71 -10.86
N GLU A 251 -24.54 2.71 -10.38
CA GLU A 251 -24.96 2.06 -9.14
C GLU A 251 -26.28 1.31 -9.39
N LYS A 252 -26.39 0.11 -8.80
CA LYS A 252 -27.60 -0.72 -8.93
C LYS A 252 -28.72 -0.14 -8.07
N GLY A 253 -29.96 -0.26 -8.55
CA GLY A 253 -31.15 0.20 -7.82
C GLY A 253 -31.52 1.67 -8.04
N LEU A 254 -30.83 2.37 -8.94
CA LEU A 254 -31.14 3.76 -9.31
C LEU A 254 -31.70 3.85 -10.73
N SER A 255 -32.86 4.50 -10.87
CA SER A 255 -33.42 4.85 -12.19
C SER A 255 -32.58 5.94 -12.87
N GLY A 256 -32.70 6.06 -14.20
CA GLY A 256 -32.02 7.11 -14.98
C GLY A 256 -32.40 8.53 -14.54
N THR A 257 -33.69 8.76 -14.24
CA THR A 257 -34.18 10.07 -13.75
C THR A 257 -33.55 10.45 -12.41
N LYS A 258 -33.46 9.50 -11.48
CA LYS A 258 -32.83 9.73 -10.18
C LYS A 258 -31.34 10.02 -10.32
N LYS A 259 -30.63 9.28 -11.19
CA LYS A 259 -29.22 9.57 -11.50
C LYS A 259 -29.02 10.98 -12.05
N ALA A 260 -29.93 11.46 -12.92
CA ALA A 260 -29.87 12.82 -13.46
C ALA A 260 -30.01 13.89 -12.37
N LEU A 261 -30.96 13.74 -11.44
CA LEU A 261 -31.13 14.65 -10.30
C LEU A 261 -29.93 14.67 -9.35
N LEU A 262 -29.38 13.49 -9.02
CA LEU A 262 -28.18 13.39 -8.17
C LEU A 262 -26.95 13.98 -8.88
N THR A 263 -26.85 13.81 -10.20
CA THR A 263 -25.77 14.41 -11.01
C THR A 263 -25.87 15.93 -11.01
N ASP A 264 -27.08 16.48 -11.21
CA ASP A 264 -27.31 17.92 -11.14
C ASP A 264 -26.88 18.51 -9.79
N LYS A 265 -27.32 17.89 -8.68
CA LYS A 265 -26.90 18.27 -7.32
C LYS A 265 -25.37 18.28 -7.18
N ILE A 266 -24.67 17.29 -7.73
CA ILE A 266 -23.20 17.24 -7.70
C ILE A 266 -22.59 18.34 -8.55
N THR A 267 -23.11 18.62 -9.74
CA THR A 267 -22.58 19.72 -10.57
C THR A 267 -22.76 21.08 -9.90
N ARG A 268 -23.87 21.31 -9.20
CA ARG A 268 -24.09 22.52 -8.39
C ARG A 268 -23.08 22.61 -7.25
N TYR A 269 -22.93 21.54 -6.46
CA TYR A 269 -21.94 21.50 -5.38
C TYR A 269 -20.52 21.79 -5.87
N LEU A 270 -20.10 21.22 -7.02
CA LEU A 270 -18.80 21.50 -7.62
C LEU A 270 -18.66 22.98 -8.00
N THR A 271 -19.66 23.56 -8.65
CA THR A 271 -19.62 24.96 -9.08
C THR A 271 -19.62 25.93 -7.89
N ASP A 272 -20.42 25.66 -6.86
CA ASP A 272 -20.51 26.50 -5.66
C ASP A 272 -19.19 26.55 -4.90
N ASN A 273 -18.45 25.43 -4.84
CA ASN A 273 -17.23 25.29 -4.04
C ASN A 273 -15.91 25.43 -4.85
N LEU A 274 -15.93 25.24 -6.16
CA LEU A 274 -14.73 25.31 -7.01
C LEU A 274 -14.75 26.49 -8.01
N GLY A 275 -15.89 27.18 -8.12
CA GLY A 275 -16.12 28.21 -9.15
C GLY A 275 -16.62 27.65 -10.47
N GLU A 276 -16.75 28.49 -11.50
CA GLU A 276 -17.23 28.10 -12.83
C GLU A 276 -16.24 27.17 -13.54
N TYR A 277 -16.74 26.15 -14.26
CA TYR A 277 -15.89 25.18 -14.95
C TYR A 277 -15.48 25.73 -16.31
N PRO A 278 -14.19 25.74 -16.69
CA PRO A 278 -13.73 26.46 -17.88
C PRO A 278 -14.01 25.72 -19.21
N HIS A 279 -14.73 24.60 -19.19
CA HIS A 279 -15.03 23.79 -20.37
C HIS A 279 -16.51 23.39 -20.39
N ASN A 280 -17.05 23.13 -21.58
CA ASN A 280 -18.47 22.75 -21.74
C ASN A 280 -18.81 21.38 -21.16
N GLN A 281 -17.83 20.48 -21.10
CA GLN A 281 -18.01 19.05 -20.82
C GLN A 281 -16.97 18.56 -19.81
N LEU A 282 -17.44 17.86 -18.77
CA LEU A 282 -16.63 17.14 -17.80
C LEU A 282 -16.87 15.64 -17.96
N LEU A 283 -15.85 14.89 -18.36
CA LEU A 283 -15.91 13.44 -18.45
C LEU A 283 -15.35 12.78 -17.20
N VAL A 284 -16.16 11.88 -16.63
CA VAL A 284 -15.86 11.15 -15.40
C VAL A 284 -16.14 9.66 -15.64
N SER A 285 -15.08 8.86 -15.82
CA SER A 285 -15.21 7.45 -16.20
C SER A 285 -15.17 6.48 -15.01
N SER A 286 -15.67 5.26 -15.23
CA SER A 286 -15.52 4.13 -14.32
C SER A 286 -14.06 3.69 -14.19
N ILE A 287 -13.22 3.95 -15.20
CA ILE A 287 -11.76 3.75 -15.11
C ILE A 287 -11.18 4.73 -14.10
N ASP A 288 -11.50 6.02 -14.19
CA ASP A 288 -11.06 7.03 -13.23
C ASP A 288 -11.44 6.63 -11.80
N TYR A 289 -12.68 6.15 -11.60
CA TYR A 289 -13.12 5.65 -10.30
C TYR A 289 -12.33 4.43 -9.82
N ARG A 290 -12.09 3.43 -10.67
CA ARG A 290 -11.33 2.22 -10.28
C ARG A 290 -9.88 2.53 -9.92
N LYS A 291 -9.30 3.57 -10.51
CA LYS A 291 -7.93 4.02 -10.20
C LYS A 291 -7.86 4.82 -8.91
N ASP A 292 -8.95 5.47 -8.50
CA ASP A 292 -9.06 6.21 -7.24
C ASP A 292 -10.39 5.93 -6.50
N PRO A 293 -10.63 4.67 -6.07
CA PRO A 293 -11.93 4.29 -5.53
C PRO A 293 -12.14 4.83 -4.11
N LEU A 294 -13.40 4.83 -3.67
CA LEU A 294 -13.70 4.95 -2.25
C LEU A 294 -13.36 3.63 -1.56
N TYR A 295 -12.30 3.63 -0.76
CA TYR A 295 -11.90 2.46 0.01
C TYR A 295 -12.92 2.22 1.14
N GLY A 296 -13.22 0.95 1.45
CA GLY A 296 -14.28 0.59 2.40
C GLY A 296 -15.66 0.37 1.77
N LEU A 297 -16.16 1.30 0.95
CA LEU A 297 -17.51 1.21 0.35
C LEU A 297 -17.68 0.08 -0.69
N ASN A 298 -16.62 -0.28 -1.42
CA ASN A 298 -16.72 -1.22 -2.55
C ASN A 298 -16.20 -2.64 -2.26
N GLN A 299 -15.88 -2.95 -1.00
CA GLN A 299 -15.17 -4.20 -0.65
C GLN A 299 -16.10 -5.31 -0.18
N LEU A 300 -17.39 -5.01 0.07
CA LEU A 300 -18.37 -6.00 0.48
C LEU A 300 -19.12 -6.60 -0.72
N PRO A 301 -19.50 -7.89 -0.67
CA PRO A 301 -20.34 -8.50 -1.69
C PRO A 301 -21.62 -7.68 -1.93
N SER A 302 -22.09 -7.64 -3.19
CA SER A 302 -23.17 -6.71 -3.58
C SER A 302 -24.53 -6.90 -2.88
N PHE A 303 -24.70 -7.96 -2.09
CA PHE A 303 -25.88 -8.20 -1.26
C PHE A 303 -25.73 -7.69 0.19
N PHE A 304 -24.52 -7.37 0.65
CA PHE A 304 -24.21 -6.81 1.98
C PHE A 304 -24.01 -5.28 1.93
N ARG A 305 -24.76 -4.56 1.10
CA ARG A 305 -24.60 -3.10 0.89
C ARG A 305 -24.96 -2.34 2.18
N PRO A 306 -23.99 -1.82 2.95
CA PRO A 306 -24.29 -1.12 4.20
C PRO A 306 -24.80 0.30 3.96
N PHE A 307 -24.71 0.79 2.73
CA PHE A 307 -24.95 2.19 2.41
C PHE A 307 -26.08 2.32 1.37
N PRO A 308 -26.95 3.34 1.49
CA PRO A 308 -27.97 3.62 0.48
C PRO A 308 -27.37 3.79 -0.93
N SER A 309 -28.11 3.39 -1.96
CA SER A 309 -27.67 3.50 -3.36
C SER A 309 -27.40 4.94 -3.78
N ASP A 310 -28.19 5.89 -3.29
CA ASP A 310 -28.05 7.32 -3.58
C ASP A 310 -26.70 7.84 -3.07
N PHE A 311 -26.41 7.59 -1.79
CA PHE A 311 -25.14 7.94 -1.14
C PHE A 311 -23.94 7.33 -1.86
N GLN A 312 -24.01 6.04 -2.21
CA GLN A 312 -22.93 5.37 -2.94
C GLN A 312 -22.70 5.99 -4.32
N TYR A 313 -23.77 6.24 -5.07
CA TYR A 313 -23.67 6.88 -6.39
C TYR A 313 -23.13 8.30 -6.29
N GLU A 314 -23.63 9.08 -5.34
CA GLU A 314 -23.21 10.46 -5.15
C GLU A 314 -21.73 10.55 -4.81
N LEU A 315 -21.25 9.80 -3.81
CA LEU A 315 -19.83 9.86 -3.44
C LEU A 315 -18.92 9.31 -4.56
N LYS A 316 -19.35 8.28 -5.29
CA LYS A 316 -18.62 7.75 -6.46
C LYS A 316 -18.43 8.83 -7.52
N LEU A 317 -19.52 9.47 -7.92
CA LEU A 317 -19.50 10.51 -8.93
C LEU A 317 -18.77 11.76 -8.44
N LEU A 318 -19.09 12.24 -7.23
CA LEU A 318 -18.48 13.42 -6.62
C LEU A 318 -16.97 13.28 -6.47
N LYS A 319 -16.47 12.20 -5.86
CA LYS A 319 -15.02 12.02 -5.67
C LYS A 319 -14.27 12.05 -7.00
N THR A 320 -14.81 11.38 -8.00
CA THR A 320 -14.17 11.26 -9.32
C THR A 320 -14.27 12.58 -10.10
N ALA A 321 -15.42 13.27 -9.99
CA ALA A 321 -15.63 14.58 -10.59
C ALA A 321 -14.74 15.66 -9.95
N LEU A 322 -14.65 15.73 -8.60
CA LEU A 322 -13.73 16.61 -7.87
C LEU A 322 -12.30 16.46 -8.39
N LYS A 323 -11.83 15.21 -8.54
CA LYS A 323 -10.49 14.93 -9.07
C LYS A 323 -10.32 15.50 -10.48
N LYS A 324 -11.21 15.13 -11.40
CA LYS A 324 -11.13 15.56 -12.81
C LYS A 324 -11.26 17.08 -12.96
N TYR A 325 -12.11 17.70 -12.16
CA TYR A 325 -12.30 19.14 -12.12
C TYR A 325 -11.02 19.85 -11.67
N LEU A 326 -10.46 19.45 -10.52
CA LEU A 326 -9.23 20.02 -9.98
C LEU A 326 -8.03 19.78 -10.90
N ASP A 327 -7.92 18.60 -11.53
CA ASP A 327 -6.87 18.29 -12.50
C ASP A 327 -6.92 19.19 -13.74
N ASN A 328 -8.12 19.62 -14.14
CA ASN A 328 -8.31 20.50 -15.31
C ASN A 328 -8.19 21.99 -14.96
N VAL A 329 -8.44 22.39 -13.71
CA VAL A 329 -8.48 23.81 -13.29
C VAL A 329 -7.19 24.26 -12.62
N LEU A 330 -6.62 23.44 -11.74
CA LEU A 330 -5.48 23.80 -10.89
C LEU A 330 -4.19 23.15 -11.43
N LEU A 331 -3.47 23.90 -12.27
CA LEU A 331 -2.32 23.40 -13.03
C LEU A 331 -1.04 23.33 -12.17
N LEU A 332 -0.98 22.32 -11.29
CA LEU A 332 0.17 21.97 -10.48
C LEU A 332 1.00 20.86 -11.14
N ASN A 333 2.27 20.71 -10.74
CA ASN A 333 3.04 19.53 -11.11
C ASN A 333 2.44 18.26 -10.46
N PRO A 334 1.84 17.32 -11.22
CA PRO A 334 1.13 16.16 -10.66
C PRO A 334 2.04 15.11 -10.03
N ARG A 335 3.37 15.19 -10.25
CA ARG A 335 4.37 14.29 -9.66
C ARG A 335 4.89 14.85 -8.34
N LYS A 336 5.17 16.16 -8.26
CA LYS A 336 5.79 16.80 -7.10
C LYS A 336 4.79 17.46 -6.15
N GLU A 337 3.71 18.05 -6.66
CA GLU A 337 2.76 18.88 -5.91
C GLU A 337 1.34 18.27 -5.87
N HIS A 338 1.26 16.96 -6.03
CA HIS A 338 0.02 16.18 -6.01
C HIS A 338 -0.85 16.40 -4.76
N TRP A 339 -0.24 16.66 -3.60
CA TRP A 339 -0.93 16.70 -2.32
C TRP A 339 -2.02 17.77 -2.24
N LEU A 340 -1.86 18.92 -2.91
CA LEU A 340 -2.81 20.02 -2.78
C LEU A 340 -4.15 19.67 -3.45
N ARG A 341 -4.12 19.17 -4.69
CA ARG A 341 -5.33 18.69 -5.38
C ARG A 341 -5.97 17.50 -4.67
N GLU A 342 -5.16 16.55 -4.24
CA GLU A 342 -5.64 15.35 -3.56
C GLU A 342 -6.20 15.68 -2.17
N GLY A 343 -5.63 16.66 -1.48
CA GLY A 343 -6.12 17.21 -0.22
C GLY A 343 -7.46 17.93 -0.39
N LEU A 344 -7.55 18.87 -1.34
CA LEU A 344 -8.80 19.59 -1.65
C LEU A 344 -9.92 18.62 -2.06
N GLN A 345 -9.61 17.60 -2.86
CA GLN A 345 -10.55 16.53 -3.22
C GLN A 345 -11.14 15.85 -1.97
N VAL A 346 -10.30 15.49 -0.99
CA VAL A 346 -10.74 14.82 0.23
C VAL A 346 -11.46 15.77 1.18
N TYR A 347 -10.97 17.02 1.31
CA TYR A 347 -11.58 18.07 2.11
C TYR A 347 -13.04 18.33 1.67
N TYR A 348 -13.29 18.58 0.38
CA TYR A 348 -14.65 18.78 -0.11
C TYR A 348 -15.52 17.52 -0.02
N LEU A 349 -14.91 16.32 -0.10
CA LEU A 349 -15.65 15.09 0.15
C LEU A 349 -16.09 14.97 1.62
N MET A 350 -15.25 15.38 2.57
CA MET A 350 -15.60 15.45 4.00
C MET A 350 -16.75 16.43 4.24
N LYS A 351 -16.62 17.68 3.73
CA LYS A 351 -17.66 18.72 3.87
C LYS A 351 -18.98 18.32 3.21
N TYR A 352 -18.94 17.61 2.09
CA TYR A 352 -20.15 17.10 1.44
C TYR A 352 -20.90 16.09 2.34
N VAL A 353 -20.18 15.16 2.96
CA VAL A 353 -20.79 14.18 3.88
C VAL A 353 -21.33 14.87 5.12
N GLU A 354 -20.59 15.81 5.71
CA GLU A 354 -21.04 16.60 6.88
C GLU A 354 -22.32 17.38 6.57
N THR A 355 -22.43 17.95 5.36
CA THR A 355 -23.58 18.77 4.98
C THR A 355 -24.81 17.94 4.62
N TYR A 356 -24.64 16.88 3.83
CA TYR A 356 -25.76 16.15 3.23
C TYR A 356 -26.07 14.80 3.89
N TYR A 357 -25.13 14.26 4.69
CA TYR A 357 -25.21 12.92 5.30
C TYR A 357 -24.58 12.86 6.72
N PRO A 358 -24.89 13.81 7.63
CA PRO A 358 -24.23 13.90 8.94
C PRO A 358 -24.42 12.64 9.80
N ASP A 359 -25.56 11.96 9.67
CA ASP A 359 -25.90 10.80 10.49
C ASP A 359 -25.32 9.47 9.97
N VAL A 360 -24.62 9.49 8.83
CA VAL A 360 -24.07 8.25 8.24
C VAL A 360 -22.84 7.81 9.02
N LYS A 361 -22.96 6.63 9.66
CA LYS A 361 -21.90 5.98 10.41
C LYS A 361 -20.87 5.27 9.50
N LEU A 362 -19.68 5.03 10.04
CA LEU A 362 -18.57 4.35 9.36
C LEU A 362 -18.95 2.97 8.81
N LEU A 363 -19.80 2.23 9.54
CA LEU A 363 -20.29 0.90 9.12
C LEU A 363 -21.62 0.96 8.34
N GLY A 364 -22.15 2.15 8.08
CA GLY A 364 -23.48 2.32 7.48
C GLY A 364 -24.57 1.63 8.29
N THR A 365 -25.54 1.01 7.64
CA THR A 365 -26.65 0.27 8.27
C THR A 365 -26.20 -0.94 9.10
N LEU A 366 -24.95 -1.42 8.95
CA LEU A 366 -24.42 -2.48 9.80
C LEU A 366 -24.19 -2.00 11.24
N ALA A 367 -24.09 -0.69 11.47
CA ALA A 367 -23.96 -0.11 12.81
C ALA A 367 -25.13 -0.49 13.73
N ASP A 368 -26.32 -0.70 13.17
CA ASP A 368 -27.53 -1.06 13.93
C ASP A 368 -27.73 -2.57 14.12
N VAL A 369 -26.90 -3.41 13.50
CA VAL A 369 -27.03 -4.87 13.59
C VAL A 369 -26.67 -5.35 14.99
N TRP A 370 -27.53 -6.20 15.57
CA TRP A 370 -27.28 -6.81 16.89
C TRP A 370 -25.92 -7.51 16.92
N GLY A 371 -25.13 -7.26 17.96
CA GLY A 371 -23.75 -7.71 18.09
C GLY A 371 -22.73 -6.74 17.46
N ILE A 372 -23.02 -6.12 16.31
CA ILE A 372 -22.14 -5.10 15.68
C ILE A 372 -22.30 -3.75 16.39
N LYS A 373 -23.50 -3.39 16.84
CA LYS A 373 -23.79 -2.16 17.59
C LYS A 373 -22.96 -1.97 18.87
N ALA A 374 -22.36 -3.04 19.40
CA ALA A 374 -21.49 -2.97 20.58
C ALA A 374 -20.04 -2.52 20.26
N PHE A 375 -19.68 -2.42 18.98
CA PHE A 375 -18.36 -1.99 18.52
C PHE A 375 -18.31 -0.47 18.39
N HIS A 376 -17.20 0.15 18.78
CA HIS A 376 -16.94 1.58 18.65
C HIS A 376 -16.95 1.99 17.17
N ALA A 377 -16.53 1.07 16.28
CA ALA A 377 -16.67 1.25 14.85
C ALA A 377 -18.10 1.54 14.38
N ALA A 378 -19.13 1.10 15.12
CA ALA A 378 -20.54 1.38 14.81
C ALA A 378 -20.96 2.80 15.23
N ASP A 379 -20.28 3.39 16.23
CA ASP A 379 -20.65 4.68 16.81
C ASP A 379 -20.06 5.87 16.06
N VAL A 380 -18.88 5.67 15.44
CA VAL A 380 -18.13 6.73 14.74
C VAL A 380 -18.71 7.08 13.37
N ASP A 381 -18.61 8.34 12.99
CA ASP A 381 -19.15 8.87 11.74
C ASP A 381 -18.30 8.46 10.53
N PHE A 382 -18.90 8.55 9.34
CA PHE A 382 -18.27 8.13 8.09
C PHE A 382 -16.90 8.78 7.83
N ASN A 383 -16.74 10.08 8.16
CA ASN A 383 -15.48 10.81 7.91
C ASN A 383 -14.31 10.30 8.77
N PHE A 384 -14.57 9.56 9.85
CA PHE A 384 -13.51 8.99 10.69
C PHE A 384 -12.57 8.03 9.94
N GLN A 385 -13.01 7.46 8.81
CA GLN A 385 -12.17 6.62 7.96
C GLN A 385 -10.89 7.33 7.46
N TYR A 386 -10.95 8.63 7.17
CA TYR A 386 -9.81 9.38 6.62
C TYR A 386 -8.69 9.48 7.66
N PHE A 387 -9.06 9.74 8.92
CA PHE A 387 -8.15 9.65 10.06
C PHE A 387 -7.58 8.23 10.22
N LEU A 388 -8.44 7.20 10.23
CA LEU A 388 -7.99 5.81 10.42
C LEU A 388 -6.94 5.37 9.39
N TYR A 389 -7.19 5.65 8.11
CA TYR A 389 -6.30 5.23 7.04
C TYR A 389 -4.97 6.01 7.05
N SER A 390 -5.00 7.31 7.37
CA SER A 390 -3.76 8.09 7.54
C SER A 390 -2.96 7.62 8.76
N MET A 391 -3.63 7.32 9.87
CA MET A 391 -2.99 6.80 11.09
C MET A 391 -2.46 5.38 10.95
N GLU A 392 -3.09 4.51 10.15
CA GLU A 392 -2.64 3.12 9.97
C GLU A 392 -1.19 3.05 9.46
N ILE A 393 -0.79 3.97 8.59
CA ILE A 393 0.58 4.02 8.08
C ILE A 393 1.52 4.77 9.04
N ALA A 394 1.03 5.82 9.71
CA ALA A 394 1.79 6.57 10.71
C ALA A 394 2.16 5.69 11.92
N ARG A 395 1.21 4.89 12.43
CA ARG A 395 1.42 3.92 13.54
C ARG A 395 2.39 2.79 13.16
N LYS A 396 2.54 2.52 11.87
CA LYS A 396 3.55 1.61 11.33
C LYS A 396 4.88 2.31 11.02
N ASN A 397 5.07 3.59 11.31
CA ASN A 397 6.31 4.30 10.99
C ASN A 397 6.66 4.26 9.48
N ARG A 398 5.65 4.21 8.59
CA ARG A 398 5.83 4.12 7.12
C ARG A 398 5.17 5.26 6.35
N ASP A 399 4.65 6.24 7.06
CA ASP A 399 4.09 7.44 6.45
C ASP A 399 5.22 8.30 5.85
N GLN A 400 4.88 9.06 4.83
CA GLN A 400 5.85 9.89 4.09
C GLN A 400 5.37 11.35 4.06
N PRO A 401 6.29 12.33 3.97
CA PRO A 401 5.93 13.72 3.72
C PRO A 401 5.03 13.87 2.50
N LEU A 402 4.09 14.79 2.54
CA LEU A 402 3.13 15.02 1.44
C LEU A 402 3.80 15.66 0.21
N THR A 403 4.97 16.26 0.38
CA THR A 403 5.83 16.76 -0.71
C THR A 403 6.77 15.72 -1.31
N THR A 404 6.74 14.48 -0.82
CA THR A 404 7.47 13.37 -1.45
C THR A 404 6.93 13.14 -2.86
N SER A 405 7.81 13.07 -3.86
CA SER A 405 7.41 12.76 -5.24
C SER A 405 6.53 11.51 -5.31
N LYS A 406 5.43 11.57 -6.07
CA LYS A 406 4.40 10.53 -6.14
C LYS A 406 4.94 9.15 -6.49
N ASP A 407 6.01 9.09 -7.27
CA ASP A 407 6.66 7.83 -7.64
C ASP A 407 7.58 7.25 -6.56
N SER A 408 7.98 8.04 -5.57
CA SER A 408 8.74 7.59 -4.40
C SER A 408 7.82 7.16 -3.25
N LEU A 409 6.53 7.49 -3.30
CA LEU A 409 5.55 7.05 -2.32
C LEU A 409 5.30 5.54 -2.40
N THR A 410 5.15 4.88 -1.26
CA THR A 410 4.55 3.53 -1.22
C THR A 410 3.16 3.54 -1.83
N LYS A 411 2.68 2.40 -2.33
CA LYS A 411 1.36 2.33 -2.97
C LYS A 411 0.25 2.78 -2.02
N PHE A 412 0.32 2.39 -0.75
CA PHE A 412 -0.65 2.82 0.26
C PHE A 412 -0.60 4.34 0.51
N ASN A 413 0.59 4.96 0.56
CA ASN A 413 0.70 6.42 0.70
C ASN A 413 0.16 7.15 -0.54
N ALA A 414 0.54 6.73 -1.74
CA ALA A 414 0.11 7.36 -3.00
C ALA A 414 -1.40 7.26 -3.25
N ASN A 415 -2.01 6.14 -2.87
CA ASN A 415 -3.40 5.86 -3.22
C ASN A 415 -4.40 6.17 -2.10
N ILE A 416 -3.95 6.18 -0.84
CA ILE A 416 -4.83 6.21 0.34
C ILE A 416 -4.31 7.22 1.36
N ALA A 417 -3.26 6.87 2.11
CA ALA A 417 -2.91 7.58 3.33
C ALA A 417 -2.41 9.00 3.10
N GLY A 418 -1.66 9.26 2.03
CA GLY A 418 -1.17 10.61 1.70
C GLY A 418 -2.33 11.55 1.39
N LYS A 419 -3.26 11.13 0.52
CA LYS A 419 -4.47 11.90 0.18
C LYS A 419 -5.29 12.23 1.42
N TYR A 420 -5.52 11.23 2.27
CA TYR A 420 -6.34 11.39 3.46
C TYR A 420 -5.64 12.21 4.54
N LYS A 421 -4.31 12.08 4.69
CA LYS A 421 -3.52 13.00 5.51
C LYS A 421 -3.65 14.44 5.00
N ALA A 422 -3.56 14.67 3.69
CA ALA A 422 -3.72 16.01 3.12
C ALA A 422 -5.12 16.59 3.40
N GLY A 423 -6.19 15.81 3.18
CA GLY A 423 -7.56 16.25 3.43
C GLY A 423 -7.86 16.50 4.91
N VAL A 424 -7.48 15.58 5.80
CA VAL A 424 -7.59 15.77 7.26
C VAL A 424 -6.76 16.97 7.72
N GLY A 425 -5.58 17.18 7.13
CA GLY A 425 -4.75 18.36 7.37
C GLY A 425 -5.42 19.67 6.97
N LEU A 426 -6.07 19.73 5.82
CA LEU A 426 -6.83 20.92 5.41
C LEU A 426 -8.04 21.15 6.30
N ASN A 427 -8.71 20.09 6.77
CA ASN A 427 -9.78 20.23 7.76
C ASN A 427 -9.23 20.72 9.12
N TYR A 428 -8.04 20.27 9.51
CA TYR A 428 -7.37 20.79 10.69
C TYR A 428 -6.99 22.27 10.52
N LEU A 429 -6.47 22.66 9.35
CA LEU A 429 -6.19 24.06 9.05
C LEU A 429 -7.47 24.92 9.13
N ASP A 430 -8.59 24.45 8.57
CA ASP A 430 -9.90 25.08 8.60
C ASP A 430 -10.37 25.39 10.04
N GLU A 431 -10.39 24.36 10.89
CA GLU A 431 -10.78 24.49 12.29
C GLU A 431 -9.80 25.34 13.12
N PHE A 432 -8.51 25.34 12.75
CA PHE A 432 -7.53 26.21 13.39
C PHE A 432 -7.72 27.67 12.98
N THR A 433 -8.01 27.98 11.72
CA THR A 433 -8.19 29.35 11.20
C THR A 433 -9.61 29.88 11.39
N ASP A 434 -10.14 29.78 12.62
CA ASP A 434 -11.49 30.23 13.00
C ASP A 434 -11.73 31.75 12.84
N ASP A 435 -10.70 32.52 12.51
CA ASP A 435 -10.78 33.96 12.23
C ASP A 435 -11.19 34.28 10.78
N VAL A 436 -11.23 33.27 9.90
CA VAL A 436 -11.59 33.39 8.49
C VAL A 436 -12.49 32.24 8.03
N ASN A 437 -13.21 32.43 6.91
CA ASN A 437 -13.92 31.35 6.23
C ASN A 437 -13.00 30.68 5.21
N LEU A 438 -12.28 29.63 5.62
CA LEU A 438 -11.31 28.95 4.77
C LEU A 438 -11.92 28.31 3.50
N PRO A 439 -13.12 27.67 3.51
CA PRO A 439 -13.75 27.18 2.29
C PRO A 439 -14.00 28.27 1.23
N GLU A 440 -14.43 29.47 1.64
CA GLU A 440 -14.59 30.60 0.73
C GLU A 440 -13.25 31.05 0.13
N LEU A 441 -12.18 31.05 0.94
CA LEU A 441 -10.82 31.36 0.47
C LEU A 441 -10.29 30.31 -0.52
N PHE A 442 -10.56 29.02 -0.31
CA PHE A 442 -10.21 27.98 -1.28
C PHE A 442 -10.92 28.19 -2.61
N THR A 443 -12.22 28.51 -2.57
CA THR A 443 -13.00 28.84 -3.77
C THR A 443 -12.41 30.05 -4.50
N ALA A 444 -12.07 31.11 -3.76
CA ALA A 444 -11.48 32.32 -4.32
C ALA A 444 -10.09 32.09 -4.92
N PHE A 445 -9.26 31.26 -4.28
CA PHE A 445 -7.97 30.82 -4.80
C PHE A 445 -8.12 30.07 -6.13
N LEU A 446 -9.01 29.08 -6.19
CA LEU A 446 -9.27 28.30 -7.41
C LEU A 446 -9.74 29.18 -8.57
N LYS A 447 -10.63 30.15 -8.31
CA LYS A 447 -11.07 31.14 -9.31
C LYS A 447 -9.91 32.02 -9.80
N THR A 448 -9.05 32.49 -8.90
CA THR A 448 -7.94 33.39 -9.22
C THR A 448 -6.87 32.71 -10.08
N TYR A 449 -6.60 31.43 -9.81
CA TYR A 449 -5.55 30.64 -10.47
C TYR A 449 -6.08 29.66 -11.53
N GLN A 450 -7.35 29.75 -11.91
CA GLN A 450 -7.95 28.90 -12.93
C GLN A 450 -7.14 28.91 -14.24
N LEU A 451 -6.71 27.73 -14.69
CA LEU A 451 -5.90 27.52 -15.91
C LEU A 451 -4.56 28.27 -15.96
N LYS A 452 -4.05 28.66 -14.78
CA LYS A 452 -2.70 29.22 -14.60
C LYS A 452 -1.82 28.17 -13.93
N THR A 453 -0.56 28.12 -14.36
CA THR A 453 0.46 27.34 -13.64
C THR A 453 0.62 27.93 -12.24
N VAL A 454 0.61 27.07 -11.24
CA VAL A 454 0.64 27.45 -9.83
C VAL A 454 1.44 26.41 -9.06
N THR A 455 1.99 26.82 -7.93
CA THR A 455 2.75 25.98 -7.01
C THR A 455 2.04 25.85 -5.67
N ALA A 456 2.44 24.86 -4.87
CA ALA A 456 1.97 24.73 -3.49
C ALA A 456 2.37 25.95 -2.62
N ASN A 457 3.45 26.64 -2.98
CA ASN A 457 3.90 27.85 -2.28
C ASN A 457 3.00 29.06 -2.56
N ASP A 458 2.43 29.18 -3.76
CA ASP A 458 1.46 30.24 -4.06
C ASP A 458 0.20 30.10 -3.19
N PHE A 459 -0.22 28.86 -2.93
CA PHE A 459 -1.32 28.56 -2.01
C PHE A 459 -0.98 28.94 -0.56
N ASP A 460 0.21 28.60 -0.08
CA ASP A 460 0.71 29.03 1.23
C ASP A 460 0.65 30.56 1.36
N GLN A 461 1.30 31.29 0.46
CA GLN A 461 1.34 32.75 0.49
C GLN A 461 -0.06 33.36 0.44
N TYR A 462 -0.95 32.79 -0.37
CA TYR A 462 -2.33 33.26 -0.47
C TYR A 462 -3.07 33.11 0.86
N ILE A 463 -3.10 31.91 1.47
CA ILE A 463 -3.85 31.68 2.72
C ILE A 463 -3.20 32.42 3.88
N SER A 464 -1.86 32.39 3.99
CA SER A 464 -1.09 33.11 5.01
C SER A 464 -1.36 34.63 4.99
N SER A 465 -1.73 35.19 3.83
CA SER A 465 -2.08 36.62 3.72
C SER A 465 -3.49 36.98 4.20
N LYS A 466 -4.34 35.99 4.50
CA LYS A 466 -5.76 36.18 4.79
C LYS A 466 -6.15 35.97 6.25
N THR A 467 -5.38 35.17 6.99
CA THR A 467 -5.60 34.91 8.42
C THR A 467 -4.59 35.69 9.26
N SER A 468 -5.00 36.05 10.47
CA SER A 468 -4.14 36.62 11.50
C SER A 468 -3.36 35.56 12.29
N LYS A 469 -3.77 34.28 12.18
CA LYS A 469 -3.11 33.16 12.86
C LYS A 469 -1.85 32.71 12.14
N ASP A 470 -0.88 32.21 12.90
CA ASP A 470 0.36 31.66 12.34
C ASP A 470 0.15 30.24 11.83
N ILE A 471 0.00 30.09 10.51
CA ILE A 471 -0.21 28.79 9.86
C ILE A 471 1.09 28.13 9.37
N ARG A 472 2.28 28.69 9.68
CA ARG A 472 3.55 28.14 9.19
C ARG A 472 3.75 26.68 9.55
N TRP A 473 3.26 26.25 10.72
CA TRP A 473 3.32 24.86 11.19
C TRP A 473 2.71 23.87 10.18
N PHE A 474 1.69 24.29 9.41
CA PHE A 474 1.02 23.45 8.44
C PHE A 474 1.98 23.11 7.30
N PHE A 475 2.62 24.12 6.72
CA PHE A 475 3.52 23.93 5.61
C PHE A 475 4.88 23.36 6.05
N THR A 476 5.44 23.80 7.17
CA THR A 476 6.78 23.39 7.62
C THR A 476 6.78 22.01 8.25
N ASP A 477 5.94 21.76 9.26
CA ASP A 477 5.94 20.50 10.00
C ASP A 477 4.93 19.50 9.42
N TYR A 478 3.70 19.90 9.10
CA TYR A 478 2.64 18.94 8.78
C TYR A 478 2.76 18.35 7.36
N ILE A 479 2.93 19.22 6.36
CA ILE A 479 3.03 18.87 4.94
C ILE A 479 4.43 18.35 4.58
N ASN A 480 5.48 19.10 4.93
CA ASN A 480 6.86 18.84 4.50
C ASN A 480 7.59 17.77 5.31
N THR A 481 7.05 17.33 6.45
CA THR A 481 7.66 16.27 7.24
C THR A 481 6.68 15.14 7.52
N ARG A 482 7.22 14.12 8.18
CA ARG A 482 6.46 13.04 8.80
C ARG A 482 6.41 13.17 10.32
N LYS A 483 6.66 14.35 10.90
CA LYS A 483 6.53 14.57 12.35
C LYS A 483 5.11 14.24 12.80
N LYS A 484 5.01 13.57 13.95
CA LYS A 484 3.73 13.20 14.55
C LYS A 484 3.22 14.27 15.50
N ILE A 485 1.91 14.36 15.61
CA ILE A 485 1.20 15.10 16.66
C ILE A 485 0.99 14.12 17.82
N ASP A 486 1.43 14.44 19.04
CA ASP A 486 1.24 13.60 20.24
C ASP A 486 1.38 14.51 21.46
N PHE A 487 0.25 15.00 21.96
CA PHE A 487 0.13 15.86 23.11
C PHE A 487 -0.40 15.07 24.30
N LYS A 488 -0.21 15.63 25.50
CA LYS A 488 -0.90 15.16 26.69
C LYS A 488 -1.13 16.27 27.67
N ILE A 489 -2.18 16.15 28.47
CA ILE A 489 -2.35 16.99 29.65
C ILE A 489 -1.52 16.37 30.78
N SER A 490 -0.42 17.01 31.17
CA SER A 490 0.46 16.48 32.22
C SER A 490 -0.08 16.71 33.62
N SER A 491 -0.69 17.88 33.86
CA SER A 491 -1.20 18.31 35.16
C SER A 491 -2.35 19.29 34.99
N VAL A 492 -3.29 19.24 35.94
CA VAL A 492 -4.32 20.24 36.18
C VAL A 492 -4.24 20.54 37.67
N VAL A 493 -4.05 21.80 38.03
CA VAL A 493 -3.94 22.25 39.42
C VAL A 493 -5.00 23.32 39.66
N GLU A 494 -5.81 23.12 40.68
CA GLU A 494 -6.81 24.09 41.11
C GLU A 494 -6.14 25.17 41.98
N LEU A 495 -6.27 26.43 41.56
CA LEU A 495 -5.85 27.61 42.32
C LEU A 495 -7.10 28.30 42.92
N GLU A 496 -6.91 29.43 43.63
CA GLU A 496 -8.02 30.18 44.23
C GLU A 496 -9.04 30.63 43.17
N ASP A 497 -8.58 31.37 42.15
CA ASP A 497 -9.44 31.97 41.11
C ASP A 497 -9.28 31.36 39.71
N SER A 498 -8.35 30.41 39.52
CA SER A 498 -8.07 29.82 38.20
C SER A 498 -7.73 28.33 38.27
N LEU A 499 -7.76 27.68 37.11
CA LEU A 499 -7.22 26.33 36.91
C LEU A 499 -5.93 26.46 36.07
N GLU A 500 -4.85 25.92 36.60
CA GLU A 500 -3.58 25.81 35.90
C GLU A 500 -3.51 24.49 35.13
N VAL A 501 -3.42 24.55 33.80
CA VAL A 501 -3.38 23.37 32.93
C VAL A 501 -2.04 23.31 32.22
N THR A 502 -1.28 22.23 32.43
CA THR A 502 -0.01 22.01 31.75
C THR A 502 -0.16 20.99 30.64
N ILE A 503 0.21 21.39 29.43
CA ILE A 503 0.18 20.56 28.22
C ILE A 503 1.60 20.23 27.82
N LYS A 504 1.87 18.97 27.49
CA LYS A 504 3.17 18.49 27.02
C LYS A 504 3.08 18.03 25.57
N ASN A 505 3.92 18.59 24.70
CA ASN A 505 4.22 18.02 23.40
C ASN A 505 5.23 16.89 23.58
N LYS A 506 4.88 15.67 23.16
CA LYS A 506 5.77 14.49 23.24
C LYS A 506 6.64 14.33 21.99
N ARG A 507 6.55 15.28 21.06
CA ARG A 507 7.23 15.30 19.77
C ARG A 507 7.88 16.67 19.57
N ASP A 508 8.74 16.73 18.56
CA ASP A 508 9.41 17.96 18.17
C ASP A 508 8.71 18.59 16.96
N ASN A 509 7.60 19.30 17.23
CA ASN A 509 6.82 20.04 16.23
C ASN A 509 6.25 21.32 16.85
N THR A 510 5.78 22.25 16.00
CA THR A 510 5.14 23.50 16.40
C THR A 510 3.63 23.52 16.15
N MET A 511 3.02 22.36 15.91
CA MET A 511 1.59 22.28 15.59
C MET A 511 0.75 22.66 16.81
N PRO A 512 -0.37 23.39 16.63
CA PRO A 512 -1.24 23.74 17.75
C PRO A 512 -2.04 22.52 18.27
N ILE A 513 -2.77 22.74 19.36
CA ILE A 513 -3.71 21.76 19.92
C ILE A 513 -4.91 22.49 20.52
N SER A 514 -6.11 21.99 20.28
CA SER A 514 -7.33 22.47 20.91
C SER A 514 -7.49 21.85 22.29
N VAL A 515 -7.92 22.66 23.25
CA VAL A 515 -8.23 22.25 24.63
C VAL A 515 -9.70 22.55 24.88
N PHE A 516 -10.43 21.55 25.34
CA PHE A 516 -11.83 21.65 25.67
C PHE A 516 -12.03 21.56 27.18
N LYS A 517 -12.84 22.48 27.71
CA LYS A 517 -13.38 22.43 29.07
C LYS A 517 -14.70 21.68 29.03
N LEU A 518 -14.85 20.68 29.89
CA LEU A 518 -16.06 19.86 29.98
C LEU A 518 -16.69 19.96 31.37
N LYS A 519 -18.02 19.94 31.38
CA LYS A 519 -18.87 19.75 32.55
C LYS A 519 -19.79 18.57 32.30
N ASN A 520 -19.66 17.50 33.09
CA ASN A 520 -20.48 16.28 32.97
C ASN A 520 -20.56 15.79 31.50
N ASP A 521 -19.40 15.65 30.87
CA ASP A 521 -19.21 15.22 29.47
C ASP A 521 -19.77 16.17 28.39
N SER A 522 -20.31 17.34 28.76
CA SER A 522 -20.71 18.40 27.84
C SER A 522 -19.60 19.45 27.68
N VAL A 523 -19.29 19.84 26.45
CA VAL A 523 -18.35 20.93 26.16
C VAL A 523 -18.93 22.27 26.62
N ILE A 524 -18.14 23.04 27.38
CA ILE A 524 -18.51 24.41 27.78
C ILE A 524 -17.68 25.48 27.07
N GLU A 525 -16.44 25.16 26.71
CA GLU A 525 -15.52 26.10 26.06
C GLU A 525 -14.42 25.34 25.31
N GLN A 526 -13.96 25.93 24.20
CA GLN A 526 -12.82 25.48 23.41
C GLN A 526 -11.80 26.62 23.31
N LEU A 527 -10.52 26.28 23.45
CA LEU A 527 -9.42 27.22 23.26
C LEU A 527 -8.27 26.57 22.48
N TRP A 528 -7.57 27.35 21.67
CA TRP A 528 -6.37 26.91 20.93
C TRP A 528 -5.10 27.24 21.69
N VAL A 529 -4.20 26.26 21.82
CA VAL A 529 -2.87 26.46 22.43
C VAL A 529 -1.78 26.25 21.40
N GLU A 530 -1.10 27.34 21.06
CA GLU A 530 -0.02 27.37 20.09
C GLU A 530 1.37 27.32 20.75
N ASN A 531 2.41 27.04 19.96
CA ASN A 531 3.83 27.18 20.34
C ASN A 531 4.26 26.36 21.58
N ILE A 532 3.78 25.12 21.70
CA ILE A 532 4.11 24.21 22.80
C ILE A 532 5.47 23.53 22.55
N LYS A 533 6.55 24.14 23.04
CA LYS A 533 7.90 23.55 23.02
C LYS A 533 8.17 22.76 24.29
N GLY A 534 8.04 21.44 24.22
CA GLY A 534 8.15 20.56 25.38
C GLY A 534 6.91 20.65 26.28
N THR A 535 6.80 21.70 27.08
CA THR A 535 5.64 21.92 27.97
C THR A 535 5.19 23.38 27.94
N LYS A 536 3.88 23.61 27.99
CA LYS A 536 3.28 24.94 28.12
C LYS A 536 2.16 24.88 29.16
N THR A 537 2.16 25.85 30.06
CA THR A 537 1.12 26.03 31.06
C THR A 537 0.21 27.17 30.64
N ILE A 538 -1.10 26.97 30.76
CA ILE A 538 -2.13 27.98 30.56
C ILE A 538 -2.93 28.14 31.85
N HIS A 539 -3.44 29.34 32.08
CA HIS A 539 -4.38 29.63 33.17
C HIS A 539 -5.74 29.90 32.57
N VAL A 540 -6.75 29.17 33.04
CA VAL A 540 -8.15 29.39 32.66
C VAL A 540 -8.95 29.77 33.90
N GLU A 541 -9.99 30.58 33.72
CA GLU A 541 -10.87 30.98 34.82
C GLU A 541 -11.48 29.76 35.50
N LYS A 542 -11.56 29.82 36.84
CA LYS A 542 -12.18 28.77 37.63
C LYS A 542 -13.70 28.83 37.46
N ASP A 543 -14.27 27.75 36.97
CA ASP A 543 -15.69 27.62 36.69
C ASP A 543 -16.20 26.20 37.01
N SER A 544 -17.30 25.78 36.37
CA SER A 544 -17.87 24.44 36.55
C SER A 544 -17.16 23.31 35.78
N THR A 545 -15.94 23.54 35.27
CA THR A 545 -15.14 22.51 34.59
C THR A 545 -14.78 21.38 35.55
N ASN A 546 -15.08 20.14 35.16
CA ASN A 546 -14.63 18.94 35.90
C ASN A 546 -13.54 18.15 35.15
N LYS A 547 -13.38 18.40 33.85
CA LYS A 547 -12.46 17.66 32.97
C LYS A 547 -11.94 18.52 31.83
N PHE A 548 -10.67 18.34 31.50
CA PHE A 548 -10.04 18.89 30.30
C PHE A 548 -9.79 17.76 29.29
N VAL A 549 -10.03 18.05 28.01
CA VAL A 549 -9.80 17.14 26.90
C VAL A 549 -9.07 17.85 25.76
N LEU A 550 -8.02 17.25 25.24
CA LEU A 550 -7.39 17.72 24.00
C LEU A 550 -8.10 17.11 22.79
N ASP A 551 -8.37 17.93 21.77
CA ASP A 551 -8.96 17.48 20.49
C ASP A 551 -10.26 16.67 20.68
N TYR A 552 -11.23 17.22 21.43
CA TYR A 552 -12.49 16.53 21.75
C TYR A 552 -13.25 16.07 20.49
N ASP A 553 -13.29 16.92 19.46
CA ASP A 553 -13.97 16.65 18.19
C ASP A 553 -13.18 15.75 17.23
N ASN A 554 -11.97 15.29 17.62
CA ASN A 554 -11.08 14.44 16.81
C ASN A 554 -10.74 15.00 15.42
N VAL A 555 -10.60 16.33 15.34
CA VAL A 555 -10.20 17.03 14.11
C VAL A 555 -8.71 16.81 13.85
N ILE A 556 -7.92 16.78 14.92
CA ILE A 556 -6.46 16.75 14.83
C ILE A 556 -6.00 15.29 14.67
N PRO A 557 -5.18 14.99 13.65
CA PRO A 557 -4.74 13.62 13.39
C PRO A 557 -3.63 13.18 14.36
N GLU A 558 -4.00 13.03 15.63
CA GLU A 558 -3.07 12.74 16.70
C GLU A 558 -2.63 11.28 16.75
N TYR A 559 -1.33 11.08 16.91
CA TYR A 559 -0.72 9.78 17.06
C TYR A 559 -1.12 9.08 18.35
N ASN A 560 -1.59 9.74 19.42
CA ASN A 560 -2.03 9.02 20.62
C ASN A 560 -3.05 9.80 21.47
N GLN A 561 -4.32 9.74 21.09
CA GLN A 561 -5.42 10.40 21.82
C GLN A 561 -5.70 9.84 23.25
N ARG A 562 -4.93 8.84 23.71
CA ARG A 562 -5.17 8.17 24.99
C ARG A 562 -4.69 8.96 26.20
N ASP A 563 -3.82 9.94 26.03
CA ASP A 563 -3.36 10.80 27.12
C ASP A 563 -3.90 12.24 27.03
N ASN A 564 -4.99 12.42 26.28
CA ASN A 564 -5.66 13.71 26.06
C ASN A 564 -6.58 14.15 27.20
N TYR A 565 -6.87 13.29 28.18
CA TYR A 565 -7.95 13.52 29.14
C TYR A 565 -7.39 13.62 30.55
N LYS A 566 -7.83 14.65 31.28
CA LYS A 566 -7.45 14.85 32.68
C LYS A 566 -8.60 15.46 33.45
N ALA A 567 -9.04 14.80 34.52
CA ALA A 567 -10.01 15.37 35.45
C ALA A 567 -9.30 16.33 36.42
N VAL A 568 -9.98 17.40 36.84
CA VAL A 568 -9.44 18.42 37.76
C VAL A 568 -8.95 17.79 39.07
N ASN A 569 -9.72 16.83 39.62
CA ASN A 569 -9.38 16.05 40.82
C ASN A 569 -9.11 14.56 40.51
N GLY A 570 -8.48 14.26 39.37
CA GLY A 570 -8.37 12.89 38.82
C GLY A 570 -7.12 12.08 39.19
N SER A 571 -7.33 10.84 39.66
CA SER A 571 -6.31 9.77 39.75
C SER A 571 -6.15 9.00 38.41
N PHE A 572 -5.17 8.09 38.28
CA PHE A 572 -5.02 7.25 37.08
C PHE A 572 -6.31 6.47 36.72
N LEU A 573 -7.03 5.98 37.73
CA LEU A 573 -8.30 5.25 37.56
C LEU A 573 -9.48 6.17 37.23
N ASN A 574 -9.46 7.42 37.71
CA ASN A 574 -10.54 8.38 37.49
C ASN A 574 -10.39 9.21 36.20
N ASN A 575 -9.21 9.18 35.54
CA ASN A 575 -9.03 9.88 34.27
C ASN A 575 -9.76 9.19 33.11
N LYS A 576 -9.77 7.85 33.08
CA LYS A 576 -10.47 7.04 32.08
C LYS A 576 -10.99 5.71 32.65
N PRO A 577 -12.26 5.37 32.45
CA PRO A 577 -12.81 4.09 32.89
C PRO A 577 -12.20 2.90 32.12
N LEU A 578 -12.16 1.74 32.78
CA LEU A 578 -11.82 0.46 32.16
C LEU A 578 -13.01 -0.06 31.34
N GLN A 579 -12.74 -0.59 30.15
CA GLN A 579 -13.78 -1.13 29.27
C GLN A 579 -13.36 -2.49 28.73
N PHE A 580 -14.22 -3.49 28.91
CA PHE A 580 -14.05 -4.82 28.36
C PHE A 580 -14.91 -4.98 27.12
N ARG A 581 -14.31 -5.37 25.99
CA ARG A 581 -15.02 -5.58 24.72
C ARG A 581 -14.76 -6.98 24.18
N LEU A 582 -15.74 -7.53 23.47
CA LEU A 582 -15.58 -8.77 22.71
C LEU A 582 -15.02 -8.45 21.32
N PHE A 583 -14.07 -9.26 20.87
CA PHE A 583 -13.36 -9.14 19.61
C PHE A 583 -12.53 -7.85 19.46
N LYS A 584 -11.78 -7.78 18.36
CA LYS A 584 -10.90 -6.65 18.05
C LYS A 584 -11.72 -5.50 17.45
N ASP A 585 -11.45 -4.27 17.87
CA ASP A 585 -12.16 -3.07 17.42
C ASP A 585 -11.20 -1.90 17.09
N ILE A 586 -11.77 -0.82 16.55
CA ILE A 586 -11.18 0.52 16.53
C ILE A 586 -10.95 0.98 17.98
N GLU A 587 -9.86 1.69 18.20
CA GLU A 587 -9.54 2.23 19.52
C GLU A 587 -10.55 3.31 19.91
N ASP A 588 -11.11 3.21 21.11
CA ASP A 588 -11.93 4.27 21.71
C ASP A 588 -11.06 5.07 22.67
N PRO A 589 -10.74 6.35 22.36
CA PRO A 589 -9.85 7.13 23.18
C PRO A 589 -10.45 7.42 24.56
N ASN A 590 -11.76 7.31 24.78
CA ASN A 590 -12.36 7.61 26.08
C ASN A 590 -12.09 6.53 27.15
N TYR A 591 -11.68 5.32 26.76
CA TYR A 591 -11.60 4.16 27.66
C TYR A 591 -10.23 3.45 27.66
N ASN A 592 -9.91 2.80 28.78
CA ASN A 592 -8.84 1.82 28.88
C ASN A 592 -9.37 0.44 28.45
N GLN A 593 -9.20 0.10 27.17
CA GLN A 593 -9.82 -1.08 26.55
C GLN A 593 -9.02 -2.38 26.72
N ILE A 594 -9.73 -3.46 27.08
CA ILE A 594 -9.25 -4.84 27.09
C ILE A 594 -10.21 -5.69 26.23
N PHE A 595 -9.66 -6.39 25.24
CA PHE A 595 -10.44 -7.20 24.32
C PHE A 595 -10.37 -8.69 24.68
N PHE A 596 -11.49 -9.39 24.52
CA PHE A 596 -11.60 -10.84 24.66
C PHE A 596 -12.03 -11.49 23.36
N MET A 597 -11.46 -12.64 23.02
CA MET A 597 -11.87 -13.42 21.86
C MET A 597 -11.89 -14.91 22.23
N PRO A 598 -13.02 -15.62 22.06
CA PRO A 598 -13.05 -17.06 22.16
C PRO A 598 -12.00 -17.70 21.25
N LEU A 599 -11.30 -18.71 21.76
CA LEU A 599 -10.31 -19.47 21.01
C LEU A 599 -10.79 -20.90 20.86
N VAL A 600 -10.79 -21.39 19.62
CA VAL A 600 -11.02 -22.78 19.25
C VAL A 600 -9.93 -23.14 18.25
N GLU A 601 -8.94 -23.91 18.68
CA GLU A 601 -7.73 -24.20 17.89
C GLU A 601 -7.44 -25.71 17.86
N PHE A 602 -6.71 -26.16 16.83
CA PHE A 602 -6.12 -27.49 16.75
C PHE A 602 -4.64 -27.31 16.41
N ASN A 603 -3.83 -27.06 17.44
CA ASN A 603 -2.41 -26.70 17.26
C ASN A 603 -1.49 -27.93 17.21
N ASN A 604 -1.86 -29.00 17.92
CA ASN A 604 -1.12 -30.26 17.92
C ASN A 604 -2.08 -31.43 18.19
N ILE A 605 -1.68 -32.63 17.79
CA ILE A 605 -2.50 -33.83 17.91
C ILE A 605 -2.62 -34.39 19.34
N TYR A 606 -1.77 -33.94 20.28
CA TYR A 606 -1.72 -34.44 21.65
C TYR A 606 -2.74 -33.72 22.55
N ASP A 607 -2.91 -32.42 22.35
CA ASP A 607 -3.95 -31.59 22.98
C ASP A 607 -5.32 -31.77 22.31
N GLY A 608 -5.34 -32.17 21.03
CA GLY A 608 -6.55 -32.28 20.25
C GLY A 608 -7.17 -30.90 20.00
N LEU A 609 -8.50 -30.81 20.13
CA LEU A 609 -9.18 -29.52 20.07
C LEU A 609 -8.93 -28.76 21.38
N THR A 610 -8.45 -27.51 21.30
CA THR A 610 -8.28 -26.64 22.45
C THR A 610 -9.37 -25.57 22.47
N LEU A 611 -9.93 -25.32 23.65
CA LEU A 611 -11.00 -24.35 23.88
C LEU A 611 -10.55 -23.34 24.92
N GLY A 612 -10.64 -22.05 24.63
CA GLY A 612 -10.15 -21.04 25.56
C GLY A 612 -10.61 -19.64 25.23
N THR A 613 -9.90 -18.68 25.78
CA THR A 613 -10.11 -17.26 25.49
C THR A 613 -8.78 -16.55 25.32
N LYS A 614 -8.80 -15.45 24.59
CA LYS A 614 -7.65 -14.58 24.37
C LYS A 614 -7.99 -13.19 24.89
N MET A 615 -7.26 -12.74 25.91
CA MET A 615 -7.32 -11.38 26.42
C MET A 615 -6.17 -10.57 25.82
N TYR A 616 -6.42 -9.39 25.25
CA TYR A 616 -5.39 -8.58 24.59
C TYR A 616 -5.80 -7.11 24.47
N ASN A 617 -4.83 -6.21 24.25
CA ASN A 617 -5.10 -4.76 24.05
C ASN A 617 -4.95 -4.28 22.59
N LYS A 618 -4.60 -5.18 21.67
CA LYS A 618 -4.36 -4.88 20.25
C LYS A 618 -5.65 -4.42 19.54
N THR A 619 -5.65 -3.21 19.00
CA THR A 619 -6.74 -2.62 18.19
C THR A 619 -6.41 -2.69 16.70
N ILE A 620 -7.29 -2.15 15.84
CA ILE A 620 -7.04 -2.03 14.39
C ILE A 620 -5.70 -1.32 14.13
N LEU A 621 -5.53 -0.12 14.70
CA LEU A 621 -4.29 0.63 14.67
C LEU A 621 -3.22 0.01 15.59
N ARG A 622 -1.96 -0.01 15.15
CA ARG A 622 -0.87 -0.59 15.95
C ARG A 622 -0.57 0.25 17.20
N LYS A 623 -0.42 -0.44 18.33
CA LYS A 623 0.06 0.13 19.60
C LYS A 623 1.53 -0.22 19.82
N ARG A 624 2.27 0.63 20.54
CA ARG A 624 3.66 0.34 20.95
C ARG A 624 3.70 -0.84 21.92
N LEU A 625 2.90 -0.77 22.98
CA LEU A 625 2.73 -1.87 23.94
C LEU A 625 1.59 -2.78 23.49
N ASN A 626 1.89 -4.06 23.26
CA ASN A 626 0.89 -5.09 23.04
C ASN A 626 1.08 -6.20 24.07
N TYR A 627 -0.01 -6.61 24.70
CA TYR A 627 -0.02 -7.81 25.54
C TYR A 627 -1.12 -8.76 25.07
N ARG A 628 -0.90 -10.04 25.35
CA ARG A 628 -1.84 -11.12 25.07
C ARG A 628 -1.72 -12.18 26.16
N PHE A 629 -2.84 -12.63 26.69
CA PHE A 629 -2.96 -13.75 27.61
C PHE A 629 -4.00 -14.72 27.05
N SER A 630 -3.65 -15.99 26.87
CA SER A 630 -4.47 -16.96 26.12
C SER A 630 -4.55 -18.31 26.83
N PRO A 631 -5.29 -18.41 27.95
CA PRO A 631 -5.55 -19.68 28.62
C PRO A 631 -6.48 -20.56 27.77
N GLN A 632 -6.18 -21.85 27.70
CA GLN A 632 -6.91 -22.85 26.91
C GLN A 632 -7.01 -24.17 27.67
N TYR A 633 -8.12 -24.87 27.49
CA TYR A 633 -8.30 -26.24 27.94
C TYR A 633 -8.15 -27.19 26.75
N ALA A 634 -7.23 -28.12 26.85
CA ALA A 634 -6.98 -29.13 25.83
C ALA A 634 -7.87 -30.35 26.05
N THR A 635 -8.72 -30.67 25.07
CA THR A 635 -9.75 -31.71 25.23
C THR A 635 -9.18 -33.13 25.29
N LYS A 636 -8.06 -33.39 24.60
CA LYS A 636 -7.45 -34.74 24.56
C LYS A 636 -6.52 -34.98 25.74
N SER A 637 -5.62 -34.04 26.03
CA SER A 637 -4.68 -34.13 27.16
C SER A 637 -5.32 -33.77 28.51
N LYS A 638 -6.54 -33.21 28.51
CA LYS A 638 -7.30 -32.78 29.70
C LYS A 638 -6.55 -31.76 30.57
N ALA A 639 -5.59 -31.03 30.00
CA ALA A 639 -4.74 -30.07 30.71
C ALA A 639 -5.11 -28.61 30.40
N LEU A 640 -4.78 -27.71 31.32
CA LEU A 640 -4.83 -26.27 31.09
C LEU A 640 -3.53 -25.83 30.41
N THR A 641 -3.61 -25.51 29.13
CA THR A 641 -2.49 -25.01 28.33
C THR A 641 -2.66 -23.52 28.03
N GLY A 642 -1.65 -22.89 27.44
CA GLY A 642 -1.81 -21.52 27.00
C GLY A 642 -0.51 -20.78 26.74
N SER A 643 -0.66 -19.50 26.43
CA SER A 643 0.50 -18.62 26.27
C SER A 643 0.19 -17.19 26.68
N THR A 644 1.24 -16.51 27.15
CA THR A 644 1.27 -15.09 27.40
C THR A 644 2.38 -14.43 26.61
N SER A 645 2.17 -13.20 26.17
CA SER A 645 3.20 -12.43 25.49
C SER A 645 3.02 -10.94 25.71
N ILE A 646 4.12 -10.24 25.96
CA ILE A 646 4.20 -8.78 26.09
C ILE A 646 5.27 -8.29 25.12
N PHE A 647 4.93 -7.30 24.31
CA PHE A 647 5.84 -6.66 23.36
C PHE A 647 5.76 -5.15 23.47
N TYR A 648 6.91 -4.49 23.47
CA TYR A 648 7.02 -3.05 23.32
C TYR A 648 7.88 -2.71 22.11
N THR A 649 7.30 -2.04 21.12
CA THR A 649 8.02 -1.57 19.92
C THR A 649 8.31 -0.08 20.02
N HIS A 650 9.60 0.26 20.00
CA HIS A 650 10.11 1.61 19.91
C HIS A 650 10.46 1.91 18.44
N ASN A 651 9.61 2.68 17.76
CA ASN A 651 9.90 3.16 16.41
C ASN A 651 10.84 4.36 16.47
N PHE A 652 11.78 4.43 15.54
CA PHE A 652 12.60 5.61 15.33
C PHE A 652 12.29 6.23 13.98
N GLU A 653 12.18 7.55 13.95
CA GLU A 653 11.82 8.33 12.77
C GLU A 653 13.12 8.84 12.11
N ASP A 654 13.11 8.96 10.78
CA ASP A 654 14.17 9.58 9.96
C ASP A 654 15.57 8.95 10.07
N GLN A 655 15.62 7.63 10.25
CA GLN A 655 16.87 6.86 10.31
C GLN A 655 16.69 5.41 9.87
N ASN A 656 17.79 4.77 9.44
CA ASN A 656 17.76 3.38 8.97
C ASN A 656 17.44 2.36 10.06
N LEU A 657 17.79 2.63 11.33
CA LEU A 657 17.31 1.83 12.46
C LEU A 657 15.82 2.14 12.65
N TYR A 658 14.97 1.29 12.10
CA TYR A 658 13.54 1.53 11.95
C TYR A 658 12.76 1.29 13.25
N ASP A 659 13.08 0.20 13.96
CA ASP A 659 12.52 -0.08 15.27
C ASP A 659 13.43 -0.95 16.15
N ILE A 660 13.22 -0.82 17.47
CA ILE A 660 13.65 -1.81 18.46
C ILE A 660 12.40 -2.41 19.11
N THR A 661 12.30 -3.72 19.09
CA THR A 661 11.20 -4.45 19.74
C THR A 661 11.74 -5.28 20.91
N TYR A 662 11.19 -5.03 22.09
CA TYR A 662 11.43 -5.81 23.31
C TYR A 662 10.25 -6.76 23.50
N GLY A 663 10.54 -8.02 23.80
CA GLY A 663 9.53 -9.06 23.91
C GLY A 663 9.78 -9.99 25.08
N LEU A 664 8.70 -10.42 25.72
CA LEU A 664 8.67 -11.55 26.63
C LEU A 664 7.51 -12.44 26.21
N SER A 665 7.79 -13.71 25.96
CA SER A 665 6.78 -14.72 25.67
C SER A 665 6.95 -15.88 26.66
N ALA A 666 5.84 -16.40 27.18
CA ALA A 666 5.83 -17.62 27.95
C ALA A 666 4.67 -18.52 27.49
N GLY A 667 4.84 -19.84 27.54
CA GLY A 667 3.79 -20.77 27.18
C GLY A 667 3.98 -22.15 27.79
N TYR A 668 2.86 -22.85 27.97
CA TYR A 668 2.78 -24.22 28.47
C TYR A 668 1.92 -25.03 27.51
N GLN A 669 2.49 -26.07 26.89
CA GLN A 669 1.86 -26.85 25.83
C GLN A 669 2.32 -28.31 25.86
N SER A 670 1.53 -29.23 25.34
CA SER A 670 1.98 -30.61 25.16
C SER A 670 2.88 -30.76 23.93
N PHE A 671 3.83 -31.70 24.01
CA PHE A 671 4.68 -32.09 22.89
C PHE A 671 4.65 -33.58 22.57
N ALA A 672 4.08 -34.39 23.47
CA ALA A 672 3.69 -35.77 23.24
C ALA A 672 2.49 -36.12 24.12
N ASN A 673 2.03 -37.38 24.07
CA ASN A 673 1.01 -37.86 24.99
C ASN A 673 1.52 -37.74 26.43
N ASP A 674 0.73 -37.14 27.32
CA ASP A 674 1.06 -36.90 28.74
C ASP A 674 2.45 -36.26 28.99
N ALA A 675 2.90 -35.40 28.07
CA ALA A 675 4.20 -34.73 28.17
C ALA A 675 4.09 -33.26 27.75
N PHE A 676 4.55 -32.37 28.62
CA PHE A 676 4.39 -30.92 28.51
C PHE A 676 5.71 -30.18 28.60
N PHE A 677 5.76 -28.99 28.03
CA PHE A 677 6.89 -28.09 28.17
C PHE A 677 6.44 -26.68 28.55
N THR A 678 7.16 -26.08 29.48
CA THR A 678 7.14 -24.65 29.75
C THR A 678 8.27 -23.99 28.98
N ARG A 679 7.94 -22.97 28.19
CA ARG A 679 8.94 -22.17 27.48
C ARG A 679 8.85 -20.71 27.89
N ILE A 680 9.97 -20.12 28.28
CA ILE A 680 10.10 -18.68 28.55
C ILE A 680 11.13 -18.09 27.59
N ARG A 681 10.75 -16.99 26.92
CA ARG A 681 11.54 -16.38 25.85
C ARG A 681 11.55 -14.84 25.94
N PRO A 682 12.46 -14.25 26.73
CA PRO A 682 12.82 -12.85 26.57
C PRO A 682 13.58 -12.65 25.25
N SER A 683 13.35 -11.51 24.60
CA SER A 683 13.94 -11.18 23.31
C SER A 683 14.08 -9.67 23.09
N VAL A 684 15.09 -9.28 22.34
CA VAL A 684 15.24 -7.94 21.76
C VAL A 684 15.57 -8.07 20.28
N SER A 685 14.96 -7.24 19.45
CA SER A 685 15.26 -7.20 18.02
C SER A 685 15.40 -5.78 17.50
N PHE A 686 16.43 -5.55 16.70
CA PHE A 686 16.73 -4.31 15.99
C PHE A 686 16.40 -4.53 14.52
N THR A 687 15.47 -3.73 13.99
CA THR A 687 15.05 -3.80 12.59
C THR A 687 15.64 -2.60 11.85
N PHE A 688 16.30 -2.86 10.72
CA PHE A 688 16.87 -1.85 9.85
C PHE A 688 16.22 -1.87 8.47
N ARG A 689 15.94 -0.69 7.93
CA ARG A 689 15.34 -0.48 6.60
C ARG A 689 15.92 0.79 5.98
N ASN A 690 15.81 0.92 4.67
CA ASN A 690 16.18 2.16 3.97
C ASN A 690 15.11 3.23 4.22
N ASP A 691 15.45 4.23 5.03
CA ASP A 691 14.54 5.35 5.34
C ASP A 691 14.35 6.29 4.13
N ALA A 692 15.42 6.56 3.37
CA ALA A 692 15.36 7.39 2.17
C ALA A 692 14.50 6.80 1.04
N TYR A 693 14.30 5.47 1.02
CA TYR A 693 13.46 4.79 0.04
C TYR A 693 12.63 3.67 0.68
N ILE A 694 11.56 4.07 1.39
CA ILE A 694 10.64 3.18 2.13
C ILE A 694 9.99 2.09 1.25
N ARG A 695 9.88 2.33 -0.08
CA ARG A 695 9.40 1.36 -1.08
C ARG A 695 10.30 0.12 -1.21
N SER A 696 11.54 0.18 -0.74
CA SER A 696 12.40 -1.01 -0.72
C SER A 696 11.78 -2.09 0.15
N ASN A 697 11.71 -3.31 -0.39
CA ASN A 697 11.32 -4.49 0.37
C ASN A 697 12.44 -5.01 1.26
N GLN A 698 13.67 -4.50 1.09
CA GLN A 698 14.82 -4.91 1.88
C GLN A 698 14.60 -4.61 3.35
N THR A 699 14.90 -5.58 4.21
CA THR A 699 14.91 -5.43 5.66
C THR A 699 16.04 -6.27 6.22
N ASP A 700 16.79 -5.66 7.13
CA ASP A 700 17.85 -6.29 7.89
C ASP A 700 17.39 -6.35 9.35
N GLN A 701 17.67 -7.44 10.05
CA GLN A 701 17.26 -7.60 11.44
C GLN A 701 18.34 -8.32 12.24
N ILE A 702 18.68 -7.76 13.41
CA ILE A 702 19.51 -8.42 14.42
C ILE A 702 18.59 -8.73 15.60
N SER A 703 18.52 -9.98 16.00
CA SER A 703 17.70 -10.42 17.12
C SER A 703 18.52 -11.24 18.10
N ALA A 704 18.38 -10.94 19.39
CA ALA A 704 18.90 -11.74 20.49
C ALA A 704 17.73 -12.25 21.31
N ARG A 705 17.75 -13.53 21.67
CA ARG A 705 16.76 -14.15 22.54
C ARG A 705 17.42 -15.20 23.42
N TYR A 706 16.82 -15.44 24.57
CA TYR A 706 17.11 -16.60 25.40
C TYR A 706 15.87 -17.48 25.43
N VAL A 707 16.02 -18.78 25.25
CA VAL A 707 14.92 -19.75 25.24
C VAL A 707 15.17 -20.72 26.40
N SER A 708 14.43 -20.54 27.49
CA SER A 708 14.40 -21.49 28.60
C SER A 708 13.31 -22.52 28.36
N ILE A 709 13.65 -23.81 28.52
CA ILE A 709 12.74 -24.94 28.33
C ILE A 709 12.80 -25.83 29.56
N GLU A 710 11.64 -26.01 30.18
CA GLU A 710 11.40 -26.94 31.28
C GLU A 710 10.37 -27.97 30.80
N ARG A 711 10.59 -29.25 31.06
CA ARG A 711 9.73 -30.33 30.54
C ARG A 711 9.19 -31.20 31.67
N GLU A 712 7.90 -31.49 31.59
CA GLU A 712 7.18 -32.32 32.53
C GLU A 712 6.71 -33.58 31.81
N ILE A 713 7.11 -34.74 32.32
CA ILE A 713 6.72 -36.05 31.79
C ILE A 713 5.77 -36.70 32.79
N GLY A 714 4.54 -36.94 32.36
CA GLY A 714 3.55 -37.67 33.14
C GLY A 714 3.74 -39.19 33.05
N PRO A 715 3.04 -39.96 33.91
CA PRO A 715 3.16 -41.41 33.98
C PRO A 715 2.74 -42.15 32.69
N ASP A 716 1.87 -41.55 31.87
CA ASP A 716 1.34 -42.16 30.63
C ASP A 716 2.09 -41.69 29.37
N ALA A 717 3.26 -41.07 29.56
CA ALA A 717 4.03 -40.49 28.47
C ALA A 717 4.68 -41.55 27.57
N THR A 718 4.56 -41.35 26.26
CA THR A 718 5.15 -42.25 25.25
C THR A 718 6.57 -41.86 24.86
N VAL A 719 7.13 -40.81 25.46
CA VAL A 719 8.44 -40.24 25.12
C VAL A 719 9.38 -40.36 26.31
N ILE A 720 10.60 -40.80 26.05
CA ILE A 720 11.67 -40.90 27.03
C ILE A 720 12.51 -39.63 26.94
N LEU A 721 12.85 -39.06 28.09
CA LEU A 721 13.54 -37.79 28.19
C LEU A 721 14.96 -38.01 28.73
N ASP A 722 15.91 -38.24 27.83
CA ASP A 722 17.31 -38.52 28.18
C ASP A 722 18.13 -37.25 28.45
N GLU A 723 17.62 -36.09 28.02
CA GLU A 723 18.28 -34.80 28.13
C GLU A 723 17.68 -33.97 29.27
N PRO A 724 18.45 -33.38 30.19
CA PRO A 724 17.94 -32.49 31.22
C PRO A 724 17.42 -31.19 30.62
N ASP A 725 16.64 -30.44 31.39
CA ASP A 725 16.15 -29.12 31.00
C ASP A 725 17.27 -28.13 30.72
N TYR A 726 17.01 -27.20 29.81
CA TYR A 726 18.07 -26.44 29.17
C TYR A 726 17.63 -25.03 28.77
N GLY A 727 18.64 -24.16 28.67
CA GLY A 727 18.52 -22.83 28.10
C GLY A 727 19.37 -22.70 26.84
N VAL A 728 18.83 -22.00 25.83
CA VAL A 728 19.59 -21.66 24.62
C VAL A 728 19.59 -20.15 24.42
N PHE A 729 20.76 -19.54 24.47
CA PHE A 729 20.95 -18.19 23.96
C PHE A 729 21.08 -18.24 22.44
N ASN A 730 20.36 -17.38 21.73
CA ASN A 730 20.35 -17.31 20.28
C ASN A 730 20.51 -15.87 19.80
N LEU A 731 21.56 -15.64 19.01
CA LEU A 731 21.82 -14.39 18.31
C LEU A 731 21.70 -14.65 16.80
N ARG A 732 20.84 -13.89 16.14
CA ARG A 732 20.56 -14.06 14.71
C ARG A 732 20.62 -12.74 13.98
N TYR A 733 21.38 -12.71 12.89
CA TYR A 733 21.27 -11.69 11.85
C TYR A 733 20.46 -12.26 10.68
N SER A 734 19.54 -11.49 10.13
CA SER A 734 18.80 -11.86 8.93
C SER A 734 18.69 -10.69 7.98
N HIS A 735 18.81 -10.98 6.69
CA HIS A 735 18.57 -10.06 5.60
C HIS A 735 17.48 -10.64 4.72
N SER A 736 16.52 -9.82 4.30
CA SER A 736 15.43 -10.24 3.43
C SER A 736 15.11 -9.19 2.40
N ASN A 737 15.02 -9.60 1.13
CA ASN A 737 14.49 -8.82 0.03
C ASN A 737 13.43 -9.67 -0.71
N PRO A 738 12.17 -9.66 -0.23
CA PRO A 738 11.13 -10.58 -0.68
C PRO A 738 10.44 -10.12 -1.98
N GLY A 739 11.16 -9.83 -3.06
CA GLY A 739 10.56 -9.42 -4.34
C GLY A 739 9.88 -10.58 -5.09
N VAL A 740 8.85 -10.26 -5.89
CA VAL A 740 8.10 -11.28 -6.66
C VAL A 740 8.90 -11.86 -7.84
N ILE A 741 9.78 -11.05 -8.44
CA ILE A 741 10.67 -11.48 -9.54
C ILE A 741 12.02 -11.92 -9.01
N ASN A 742 12.59 -11.17 -8.07
CA ASN A 742 13.86 -11.45 -7.42
C ASN A 742 13.62 -11.52 -5.92
N TYR A 743 13.83 -12.70 -5.36
CA TYR A 743 13.75 -12.95 -3.93
C TYR A 743 15.14 -13.29 -3.42
N SER A 744 15.53 -12.68 -2.31
CA SER A 744 16.66 -13.17 -1.52
C SER A 744 16.34 -13.15 -0.04
N LYS A 745 16.85 -14.15 0.67
CA LYS A 745 16.82 -14.21 2.12
C LYS A 745 18.09 -14.86 2.62
N LEU A 746 18.62 -14.31 3.69
CA LEU A 746 19.85 -14.76 4.32
C LEU A 746 19.63 -14.75 5.82
N PHE A 747 20.21 -15.71 6.53
CA PHE A 747 20.46 -15.53 7.94
C PHE A 747 21.76 -16.19 8.38
N THR A 748 22.35 -15.60 9.41
CA THR A 748 23.41 -16.21 10.23
C THR A 748 22.88 -16.30 11.65
N ASP A 749 23.01 -17.47 12.25
CA ASP A 749 22.42 -17.83 13.53
C ASP A 749 23.51 -18.44 14.41
N ILE A 750 23.67 -17.90 15.62
CA ILE A 750 24.59 -18.42 16.64
C ILE A 750 23.74 -18.89 17.81
N GLN A 751 24.00 -20.10 18.28
CA GLN A 751 23.32 -20.68 19.44
C GLN A 751 24.35 -21.18 20.44
N ILE A 752 24.11 -20.88 21.71
CA ILE A 752 24.96 -21.27 22.83
C ILE A 752 24.06 -21.85 23.92
N ALA A 753 24.39 -23.06 24.36
CA ALA A 753 23.73 -23.80 25.42
C ALA A 753 24.79 -24.60 26.20
N ASP A 754 24.42 -25.19 27.34
CA ASP A 754 25.37 -25.90 28.22
C ASP A 754 26.07 -27.07 27.52
N LYS A 755 25.37 -27.78 26.62
CA LYS A 755 25.89 -28.94 25.91
C LYS A 755 26.47 -28.62 24.52
N PHE A 756 26.22 -27.44 23.97
CA PHE A 756 26.69 -27.13 22.62
C PHE A 756 26.79 -25.63 22.35
N SER A 757 27.69 -25.29 21.43
CA SER A 757 27.66 -24.03 20.71
C SER A 757 27.73 -24.29 19.22
N LYS A 758 26.86 -23.65 18.44
CA LYS A 758 26.80 -23.85 17.00
C LYS A 758 26.49 -22.58 16.24
N ILE A 759 27.00 -22.53 15.02
CA ILE A 759 26.74 -21.48 14.04
C ILE A 759 26.05 -22.10 12.83
N ALA A 760 25.06 -21.40 12.30
CA ALA A 760 24.34 -21.79 11.11
C ALA A 760 24.21 -20.60 10.15
N PHE A 761 24.36 -20.89 8.88
CA PHE A 761 24.20 -19.98 7.77
C PHE A 761 23.16 -20.54 6.81
N ASN A 762 22.28 -19.68 6.32
CA ASN A 762 21.35 -20.03 5.28
C ASN A 762 21.24 -18.90 4.28
N TYR A 763 21.25 -19.25 3.00
CA TYR A 763 20.99 -18.34 1.91
C TYR A 763 19.95 -18.94 1.00
N GLU A 764 18.97 -18.15 0.62
CA GLU A 764 17.91 -18.51 -0.30
C GLU A 764 17.78 -17.44 -1.39
N PHE A 765 17.64 -17.91 -2.62
CA PHE A 765 17.47 -17.08 -3.80
C PHE A 765 16.39 -17.68 -4.69
N ARG A 766 15.46 -16.83 -5.15
CA ARG A 766 14.46 -17.22 -6.16
C ARG A 766 14.41 -16.17 -7.26
N LYS A 767 14.33 -16.62 -8.52
CA LYS A 767 14.25 -15.75 -9.69
C LYS A 767 13.23 -16.25 -10.70
N LEU A 768 12.30 -15.38 -11.08
CA LEU A 768 11.42 -15.56 -12.22
C LEU A 768 12.07 -14.97 -13.47
N THR A 769 12.54 -15.80 -14.40
CA THR A 769 13.22 -15.35 -15.61
C THR A 769 12.27 -14.64 -16.57
N LYS A 770 12.81 -13.88 -17.53
CA LYS A 770 12.03 -13.25 -18.63
C LYS A 770 11.34 -14.28 -19.55
N SER A 771 11.81 -15.53 -19.54
CA SER A 771 11.22 -16.70 -20.21
C SER A 771 10.21 -17.45 -19.33
N ASN A 772 9.78 -16.85 -18.22
CA ASN A 772 8.75 -17.35 -17.30
C ASN A 772 9.12 -18.68 -16.61
N ARG A 773 10.39 -18.87 -16.26
CA ARG A 773 10.88 -20.01 -15.46
C ARG A 773 11.21 -19.54 -14.05
N ASN A 774 10.69 -20.21 -13.02
CA ASN A 774 11.18 -20.02 -11.67
C ASN A 774 12.41 -20.88 -11.46
N ILE A 775 13.45 -20.26 -10.89
CA ILE A 775 14.67 -20.90 -10.43
C ILE A 775 14.75 -20.62 -8.93
N ASN A 776 14.86 -21.66 -8.12
CA ASN A 776 15.04 -21.54 -6.68
C ASN A 776 16.34 -22.24 -6.28
N PHE A 777 17.10 -21.59 -5.43
CA PHE A 777 18.31 -22.11 -4.85
C PHE A 777 18.32 -21.81 -3.36
N ARG A 778 18.68 -22.81 -2.55
CA ARG A 778 18.90 -22.66 -1.12
C ARG A 778 20.22 -23.32 -0.78
N PHE A 779 21.00 -22.65 0.05
CA PHE A 779 22.24 -23.16 0.62
C PHE A 779 22.15 -23.09 2.14
N PHE A 780 22.56 -24.15 2.81
CA PHE A 780 22.65 -24.20 4.27
C PHE A 780 24.02 -24.76 4.67
N ALA A 781 24.63 -24.14 5.67
CA ALA A 781 25.84 -24.63 6.31
C ALA A 781 25.70 -24.46 7.83
N GLY A 782 25.90 -25.54 8.57
CA GLY A 782 25.88 -25.57 10.03
C GLY A 782 27.16 -26.20 10.57
N LEU A 783 27.71 -25.62 11.63
CA LEU A 783 28.91 -26.09 12.31
C LEU A 783 28.72 -26.00 13.82
N PHE A 784 28.99 -27.09 14.53
CA PHE A 784 29.21 -27.08 15.96
C PHE A 784 30.63 -26.58 16.25
N LEU A 785 30.74 -25.50 17.00
CA LEU A 785 32.00 -25.02 17.56
C LEU A 785 32.39 -25.89 18.76
N GLU A 786 31.39 -26.25 19.56
CA GLU A 786 31.50 -27.22 20.63
C GLU A 786 30.24 -28.08 20.64
N ASN A 787 30.41 -29.38 20.88
CA ASN A 787 29.29 -30.28 21.10
C ASN A 787 29.70 -31.33 22.12
N ASN A 788 29.12 -31.27 23.31
CA ASN A 788 29.30 -32.21 24.42
C ASN A 788 28.05 -33.06 24.67
N SER A 789 27.08 -33.07 23.72
CA SER A 789 25.95 -34.00 23.79
C SER A 789 26.44 -35.45 23.68
N ASP A 790 25.64 -36.37 24.22
CA ASP A 790 25.85 -37.80 24.03
C ASP A 790 25.94 -38.09 22.52
N PRO A 791 27.03 -38.74 22.03
CA PRO A 791 27.18 -39.08 20.62
C PRO A 791 26.07 -39.99 20.06
N SER A 792 25.36 -40.72 20.92
CA SER A 792 24.20 -41.54 20.57
C SER A 792 22.87 -40.75 20.50
N SER A 793 22.82 -39.55 21.11
CA SER A 793 21.69 -38.64 21.06
C SER A 793 21.78 -37.70 19.86
N ASN A 794 20.65 -37.51 19.17
CA ASN A 794 20.54 -36.56 18.06
C ASN A 794 19.74 -35.30 18.41
N TYR A 795 19.34 -35.12 19.67
CA TYR A 795 18.38 -34.09 20.06
C TYR A 795 18.81 -32.66 19.68
N PHE A 796 20.10 -32.34 19.82
CA PHE A 796 20.66 -31.03 19.47
C PHE A 796 21.30 -30.95 18.07
N SER A 797 21.35 -32.06 17.33
CA SER A 797 21.99 -32.18 16.01
C SER A 797 21.31 -31.31 14.94
N PHE A 798 22.05 -31.02 13.86
CA PHE A 798 21.41 -30.53 12.63
C PHE A 798 20.69 -31.69 11.94
N ALA A 799 19.50 -31.44 11.42
CA ALA A 799 18.70 -32.41 10.69
C ALA A 799 18.76 -32.20 9.17
N LEU A 800 18.73 -33.31 8.45
CA LEU A 800 18.80 -33.34 7.00
C LEU A 800 17.43 -33.05 6.38
N ASP A 801 16.36 -33.70 6.87
CA ASP A 801 15.01 -33.64 6.33
C ASP A 801 13.98 -33.12 7.35
N ARG A 802 14.04 -33.56 8.61
CA ARG A 802 13.11 -33.17 9.68
C ARG A 802 13.83 -32.60 10.91
N PRO A 803 13.81 -31.26 11.13
CA PRO A 803 14.38 -30.61 12.32
C PRO A 803 13.90 -31.21 13.65
N THR A 804 14.83 -31.35 14.60
CA THR A 804 14.57 -31.93 15.94
C THR A 804 13.73 -31.02 16.85
N ASP A 805 13.63 -29.73 16.51
CA ASP A 805 12.77 -28.73 17.18
C ASP A 805 12.99 -28.56 18.69
N TYR A 806 14.23 -28.72 19.15
CA TYR A 806 14.60 -28.51 20.56
C TYR A 806 14.35 -27.06 21.05
N LEU A 807 14.07 -26.07 20.19
CA LEU A 807 13.65 -24.72 20.61
C LEU A 807 12.12 -24.55 20.70
N PHE A 808 11.38 -25.57 20.30
CA PHE A 808 9.94 -25.57 20.12
C PHE A 808 9.40 -24.45 19.19
N ASP A 809 10.19 -24.06 18.19
CA ASP A 809 9.87 -22.95 17.28
C ASP A 809 9.07 -23.38 16.05
N PHE A 810 9.05 -24.67 15.70
CA PHE A 810 8.35 -25.16 14.53
C PHE A 810 6.89 -25.53 14.83
N ASN A 811 6.02 -25.32 13.83
CA ASN A 811 4.57 -25.60 13.90
C ASN A 811 4.26 -27.04 13.47
N TYR A 812 4.88 -28.03 14.12
CA TYR A 812 4.56 -29.43 13.88
C TYR A 812 3.19 -29.79 14.47
N LEU A 813 2.32 -30.41 13.65
CA LEU A 813 1.06 -30.97 14.14
C LEU A 813 1.28 -32.20 15.02
N GLY A 814 2.21 -33.07 14.62
CA GLY A 814 2.65 -34.24 15.38
C GLY A 814 4.16 -34.19 15.57
N ARG A 815 4.62 -33.50 16.61
CA ARG A 815 6.05 -33.22 16.86
C ARG A 815 6.85 -34.51 17.09
N SER A 816 6.28 -35.42 17.85
CA SER A 816 6.87 -36.70 18.27
C SER A 816 6.44 -37.89 17.40
N GLU A 817 5.73 -37.65 16.28
CA GLU A 817 5.26 -38.72 15.39
C GLU A 817 6.37 -39.23 14.48
N ALA A 818 6.65 -40.54 14.57
CA ALA A 818 7.61 -41.23 13.71
C ALA A 818 6.97 -41.85 12.45
N ALA A 819 5.64 -42.03 12.43
CA ALA A 819 4.90 -42.68 11.34
C ALA A 819 3.57 -41.98 11.01
N GLY A 820 2.93 -42.38 9.92
CA GLY A 820 1.64 -41.82 9.47
C GLY A 820 1.74 -40.43 8.83
N ILE A 821 0.59 -39.85 8.48
CA ILE A 821 0.49 -38.62 7.68
C ILE A 821 1.20 -37.42 8.32
N PHE A 822 1.18 -37.29 9.65
CA PHE A 822 1.83 -36.17 10.35
C PHE A 822 3.37 -36.27 10.33
N SER A 823 3.93 -37.46 10.18
CA SER A 823 5.37 -37.67 9.98
C SER A 823 5.85 -37.29 8.58
N GLN A 824 4.92 -37.04 7.64
CA GLN A 824 5.19 -36.62 6.27
C GLN A 824 5.16 -35.09 6.10
N GLN A 825 4.73 -34.35 7.13
CA GLN A 825 4.84 -32.90 7.16
C GLN A 825 6.32 -32.50 7.07
N ILE A 826 6.66 -31.65 6.11
CA ILE A 826 8.00 -31.09 5.95
C ILE A 826 8.02 -29.60 6.29
N ILE A 827 9.06 -29.20 7.00
CA ILE A 827 9.40 -27.80 7.26
C ILE A 827 10.80 -27.60 6.70
N ILE A 828 10.93 -26.74 5.70
CA ILE A 828 12.22 -26.48 5.04
C ILE A 828 13.09 -25.65 5.98
N ALA A 829 13.92 -26.34 6.76
CA ALA A 829 14.94 -25.79 7.64
C ALA A 829 16.17 -26.71 7.63
N GLU A 830 17.32 -26.19 8.08
CA GLU A 830 18.59 -26.93 8.12
C GLU A 830 18.92 -27.62 6.79
N GLY A 831 19.06 -28.95 6.71
CA GLY A 831 19.39 -29.64 5.46
C GLY A 831 18.32 -29.52 4.37
N GLY A 832 17.04 -29.41 4.75
CA GLY A 832 15.91 -29.21 3.85
C GLY A 832 15.73 -30.30 2.78
N PHE A 833 16.19 -31.52 2.98
CA PHE A 833 15.97 -32.67 2.09
C PHE A 833 14.53 -33.17 2.14
N LYS A 834 14.07 -33.79 1.06
CA LYS A 834 12.66 -34.22 0.93
C LYS A 834 12.55 -35.74 1.16
N SER A 835 13.66 -36.44 0.99
CA SER A 835 13.76 -37.90 1.17
C SER A 835 14.23 -38.25 2.60
N LYS A 836 13.67 -39.32 3.17
CA LYS A 836 14.08 -39.84 4.49
C LYS A 836 15.29 -40.76 4.31
N LEU A 837 16.50 -40.22 4.40
CA LEU A 837 17.74 -40.98 4.18
C LEU A 837 18.25 -41.67 5.45
N GLU A 838 19.11 -42.68 5.31
CA GLU A 838 19.68 -43.45 6.43
C GLU A 838 20.47 -42.60 7.44
N THR A 839 21.03 -41.47 7.01
CA THR A 839 21.77 -40.54 7.88
C THR A 839 21.03 -39.21 7.96
N PRO A 840 20.01 -39.10 8.83
CA PRO A 840 19.14 -37.93 8.91
C PRO A 840 19.72 -36.79 9.77
N PHE A 841 20.80 -37.01 10.50
CA PHE A 841 21.36 -36.02 11.44
C PHE A 841 22.87 -35.84 11.29
N ALA A 842 23.35 -34.65 11.66
CA ALA A 842 24.76 -34.30 11.77
C ALA A 842 25.05 -33.57 13.10
N ASN A 843 25.97 -34.11 13.89
CA ASN A 843 26.36 -33.59 15.20
C ASN A 843 27.73 -32.88 15.22
N GLN A 844 28.40 -32.72 14.06
CA GLN A 844 29.58 -31.85 13.93
C GLN A 844 29.36 -30.74 12.90
N TRP A 845 29.05 -31.08 11.65
CA TRP A 845 28.71 -30.09 10.64
C TRP A 845 27.84 -30.68 9.52
N MET A 846 27.11 -29.81 8.85
CA MET A 846 26.27 -30.13 7.70
C MET A 846 26.35 -29.01 6.68
N THR A 847 26.54 -29.36 5.41
CA THR A 847 26.41 -28.42 4.29
C THR A 847 25.49 -29.00 3.25
N THR A 848 24.49 -28.25 2.82
CA THR A 848 23.51 -28.69 1.82
C THR A 848 23.20 -27.58 0.81
N ALA A 849 22.86 -28.01 -0.40
CA ALA A 849 22.33 -27.15 -1.44
C ALA A 849 21.06 -27.80 -2.00
N ASN A 850 19.98 -27.03 -2.06
CA ASN A 850 18.70 -27.43 -2.62
C ASN A 850 18.44 -26.58 -3.88
N PHE A 851 18.12 -27.23 -4.98
CA PHE A 851 17.81 -26.57 -6.25
C PHE A 851 16.42 -26.99 -6.73
N SER A 852 15.66 -26.04 -7.29
CA SER A 852 14.47 -26.40 -8.07
C SER A 852 14.23 -25.45 -9.24
N THR A 853 13.60 -25.98 -10.28
CA THR A 853 13.26 -25.22 -11.49
C THR A 853 11.93 -25.66 -12.10
N SER A 854 11.23 -24.72 -12.74
CA SER A 854 9.90 -24.98 -13.31
C SER A 854 9.97 -25.81 -14.60
N ILE A 855 9.36 -26.99 -14.60
CA ILE A 855 9.07 -27.77 -15.82
C ILE A 855 7.86 -27.17 -16.52
N TRP A 856 6.77 -26.95 -15.77
CA TRP A 856 5.54 -26.36 -16.27
C TRP A 856 4.72 -25.74 -15.13
N ARG A 857 4.51 -24.42 -15.16
CA ARG A 857 3.71 -23.68 -14.17
C ARG A 857 4.06 -24.06 -12.71
N TYR A 858 3.20 -24.83 -12.06
CA TYR A 858 3.32 -25.27 -10.66
C TYR A 858 4.11 -26.59 -10.50
N ILE A 859 4.46 -27.26 -11.60
CA ILE A 859 5.27 -28.48 -11.59
C ILE A 859 6.74 -28.09 -11.75
N GLN A 860 7.54 -28.44 -10.74
CA GLN A 860 8.96 -28.14 -10.67
C GLN A 860 9.77 -29.45 -10.51
N ALA A 861 10.94 -29.53 -11.13
CA ALA A 861 11.95 -30.50 -10.75
C ALA A 861 12.74 -29.93 -9.56
N TYR A 862 13.10 -30.78 -8.61
CA TYR A 862 14.07 -30.43 -7.57
C TYR A 862 15.20 -31.44 -7.49
N GLY A 863 16.33 -30.99 -6.98
CA GLY A 863 17.48 -31.82 -6.64
C GLY A 863 18.23 -31.22 -5.47
N ASP A 864 18.57 -32.06 -4.50
CA ASP A 864 19.30 -31.69 -3.31
C ASP A 864 20.62 -32.45 -3.23
N VAL A 865 21.65 -31.80 -2.72
CA VAL A 865 22.96 -32.39 -2.46
C VAL A 865 23.46 -31.94 -1.09
N GLY A 866 24.17 -32.82 -0.39
CA GLY A 866 24.59 -32.58 0.98
C GLY A 866 25.82 -33.37 1.40
N LEU A 867 26.53 -32.81 2.38
CA LEU A 867 27.62 -33.46 3.09
C LEU A 867 27.36 -33.33 4.60
N LEU A 868 27.42 -34.46 5.30
CA LEU A 868 27.14 -34.55 6.73
C LEU A 868 28.33 -35.16 7.45
N LYS A 869 28.65 -34.66 8.64
CA LYS A 869 29.69 -35.22 9.48
C LYS A 869 29.19 -35.41 10.91
N ASN A 870 29.34 -36.64 11.38
CA ASN A 870 29.12 -37.05 12.75
C ASN A 870 30.44 -37.40 13.45
N LYS A 871 30.47 -37.25 14.79
CA LYS A 871 31.57 -37.74 15.63
C LYS A 871 31.81 -39.21 15.35
N TYR A 872 33.09 -39.60 15.27
CA TYR A 872 33.53 -40.99 15.04
C TYR A 872 33.09 -41.64 13.72
N GLN A 873 32.41 -40.92 12.81
CA GLN A 873 31.99 -41.43 11.50
C GLN A 873 32.62 -40.60 10.38
N ASN A 874 32.99 -41.21 9.25
CA ASN A 874 33.49 -40.44 8.10
C ASN A 874 32.39 -39.53 7.51
N PRO A 875 32.75 -38.38 6.91
CA PRO A 875 31.78 -37.55 6.22
C PRO A 875 30.98 -38.35 5.18
N LYS A 876 29.66 -38.18 5.16
CA LYS A 876 28.75 -38.84 4.22
C LYS A 876 28.23 -37.86 3.19
N PHE A 877 28.32 -38.24 1.92
CA PHE A 877 27.69 -37.54 0.80
C PHE A 877 26.28 -38.07 0.58
N VAL A 878 25.33 -37.15 0.46
CA VAL A 878 23.92 -37.47 0.23
C VAL A 878 23.34 -36.62 -0.89
N TYR A 879 22.33 -37.15 -1.57
CA TYR A 879 21.58 -36.45 -2.61
C TYR A 879 20.16 -37.01 -2.73
N ASP A 880 19.24 -36.16 -3.17
CA ASP A 880 17.92 -36.58 -3.63
C ASP A 880 17.44 -35.74 -4.81
N SER A 881 16.40 -36.21 -5.47
CA SER A 881 15.77 -35.51 -6.57
C SER A 881 14.33 -35.97 -6.75
N GLY A 882 13.49 -35.09 -7.29
CA GLY A 882 12.11 -35.43 -7.54
C GLY A 882 11.27 -34.31 -8.14
N ILE A 883 9.97 -34.45 -7.97
CA ILE A 883 8.97 -33.50 -8.47
C ILE A 883 8.35 -32.75 -7.30
N ARG A 884 8.33 -31.42 -7.40
CA ARG A 884 7.64 -30.51 -6.48
C ARG A 884 6.41 -29.96 -7.18
N LEU A 885 5.25 -30.13 -6.56
CA LEU A 885 4.01 -29.45 -6.92
C LEU A 885 3.84 -28.24 -6.01
N ASN A 886 3.96 -27.06 -6.58
CA ASN A 886 3.90 -25.79 -5.88
C ASN A 886 2.59 -25.08 -6.20
N LEU A 887 1.59 -25.31 -5.36
CA LEU A 887 0.24 -24.75 -5.54
C LEU A 887 0.18 -23.34 -4.97
N VAL A 888 0.73 -23.16 -3.76
CA VAL A 888 0.96 -21.85 -3.14
C VAL A 888 2.31 -21.91 -2.42
N GLU A 889 3.28 -21.14 -2.93
CA GLU A 889 4.65 -21.11 -2.43
C GLU A 889 4.67 -20.81 -0.91
N ASP A 890 5.48 -21.58 -0.17
CA ASP A 890 5.65 -21.53 1.29
C ASP A 890 4.37 -21.83 2.10
N TYR A 891 3.30 -22.30 1.46
CA TYR A 891 2.00 -22.55 2.10
C TYR A 891 1.49 -23.96 1.86
N PHE A 892 1.37 -24.35 0.59
CA PHE A 892 0.87 -25.67 0.20
C PHE A 892 1.68 -26.24 -0.96
N GLU A 893 2.53 -27.19 -0.62
CA GLU A 893 3.48 -27.82 -1.53
C GLU A 893 3.53 -29.32 -1.29
N ILE A 894 3.68 -30.07 -2.37
CA ILE A 894 3.81 -31.53 -2.33
C ILE A 894 5.12 -31.91 -3.00
N TYR A 895 5.90 -32.76 -2.33
CA TYR A 895 7.16 -33.29 -2.83
C TYR A 895 7.03 -34.79 -3.06
N LEU A 896 7.41 -35.20 -4.27
CA LEU A 896 7.41 -36.56 -4.75
C LEU A 896 8.87 -36.97 -5.01
N PRO A 897 9.57 -37.59 -4.04
CA PRO A 897 10.90 -38.13 -4.26
C PRO A 897 10.91 -39.12 -5.41
N VAL A 898 11.92 -39.04 -6.28
CA VAL A 898 12.05 -39.93 -7.45
C VAL A 898 13.31 -40.78 -7.33
N TYR A 899 14.43 -40.15 -6.99
CA TYR A 899 15.73 -40.83 -6.89
C TYR A 899 16.60 -40.20 -5.80
N SER A 900 17.24 -41.03 -4.97
CA SER A 900 18.12 -40.59 -3.88
C SER A 900 19.24 -41.61 -3.59
N ASN A 901 19.96 -41.46 -2.49
CA ASN A 901 20.86 -42.51 -1.98
C ASN A 901 20.17 -43.87 -1.76
N LEU A 902 18.84 -43.92 -1.69
CA LEU A 902 18.04 -45.15 -1.61
C LEU A 902 17.77 -45.80 -2.99
N GLY A 903 18.30 -45.22 -4.07
CA GLY A 903 18.04 -45.63 -5.44
C GLY A 903 16.74 -45.06 -6.00
N TRP A 904 16.02 -45.87 -6.79
CA TRP A 904 14.76 -45.47 -7.42
C TRP A 904 13.58 -45.56 -6.45
N GLU A 905 13.27 -44.45 -5.78
CA GLU A 905 12.31 -44.40 -4.67
C GLU A 905 10.89 -44.80 -5.07
N ILE A 906 10.48 -44.51 -6.30
CA ILE A 906 9.13 -44.83 -6.78
C ILE A 906 8.86 -46.35 -6.76
N ALA A 907 9.89 -47.18 -6.95
CA ALA A 907 9.74 -48.63 -6.90
C ALA A 907 9.92 -49.21 -5.49
N GLN A 908 10.25 -48.40 -4.49
CA GLN A 908 10.39 -48.88 -3.12
C GLN A 908 9.02 -49.18 -2.51
N PRO A 909 8.91 -50.20 -1.62
CA PRO A 909 7.68 -50.46 -0.89
C PRO A 909 7.22 -49.23 -0.08
N ASN A 910 5.91 -49.04 0.03
CA ASN A 910 5.29 -47.93 0.79
C ASN A 910 5.73 -46.53 0.32
N TYR A 911 5.94 -46.32 -0.99
CA TYR A 911 6.30 -45.02 -1.56
C TYR A 911 5.34 -43.88 -1.17
N ASP A 912 4.07 -44.21 -0.93
CA ASP A 912 3.07 -43.28 -0.40
C ASP A 912 3.52 -42.62 0.91
N GLN A 913 4.31 -43.30 1.74
CA GLN A 913 4.90 -42.80 2.99
C GLN A 913 6.15 -41.93 2.78
N SER A 914 6.79 -42.00 1.59
CA SER A 914 7.92 -41.14 1.20
C SER A 914 7.49 -39.76 0.72
N ILE A 915 6.24 -39.61 0.27
CA ILE A 915 5.67 -38.31 -0.10
C ILE A 915 5.76 -37.34 1.08
N ARG A 916 6.10 -36.08 0.80
CA ARG A 916 6.12 -35.00 1.81
C ARG A 916 5.18 -33.89 1.42
N PHE A 917 4.60 -33.23 2.42
CA PHE A 917 3.79 -32.04 2.18
C PHE A 917 4.17 -30.92 3.14
N MET A 918 4.22 -29.71 2.60
CA MET A 918 4.20 -28.49 3.38
C MET A 918 2.75 -28.02 3.43
N PHE A 919 2.20 -27.89 4.61
CA PHE A 919 0.88 -27.32 4.82
C PHE A 919 0.91 -26.43 6.06
N THR A 920 0.54 -25.17 5.91
CA THR A 920 0.33 -24.26 7.03
C THR A 920 -1.13 -23.84 7.10
N VAL A 921 -1.74 -23.98 8.27
CA VAL A 921 -3.12 -23.55 8.54
C VAL A 921 -3.19 -22.08 8.95
N ASP A 922 -2.05 -21.37 9.01
CA ASP A 922 -2.01 -20.00 9.51
C ASP A 922 -2.57 -18.98 8.48
N PRO A 923 -3.73 -18.35 8.74
CA PRO A 923 -4.30 -17.36 7.85
C PRO A 923 -3.41 -16.12 7.69
N GLN A 924 -2.48 -15.86 8.62
CA GLN A 924 -1.55 -14.73 8.52
C GLN A 924 -0.58 -14.87 7.36
N VAL A 925 -0.20 -16.09 6.97
CA VAL A 925 0.68 -16.34 5.82
C VAL A 925 -0.03 -15.92 4.53
N LEU A 926 -1.29 -16.31 4.36
CA LEU A 926 -2.14 -15.90 3.23
C LEU A 926 -2.35 -14.38 3.20
N LEU A 927 -2.67 -13.77 4.35
CA LEU A 927 -2.82 -12.32 4.47
C LEU A 927 -1.51 -11.56 4.16
N GLY A 928 -0.36 -12.18 4.42
CA GLY A 928 0.97 -11.65 4.08
C GLY A 928 1.13 -11.41 2.58
N LEU A 929 0.62 -12.30 1.73
CA LEU A 929 0.67 -12.15 0.27
C LEU A 929 -0.08 -10.90 -0.20
N PHE A 930 -1.25 -10.60 0.40
CA PHE A 930 -2.02 -9.41 0.06
C PHE A 930 -1.38 -8.12 0.57
N ARG A 931 -0.73 -8.15 1.74
CA ARG A 931 -0.08 -6.95 2.34
C ARG A 931 1.12 -6.46 1.51
N ARG A 932 1.90 -7.38 0.92
CA ARG A 932 3.11 -7.05 0.16
C ARG A 932 2.85 -6.09 -1.01
N LYS A 933 1.69 -6.18 -1.64
CA LYS A 933 1.29 -5.28 -2.74
C LYS A 933 1.12 -3.81 -2.30
N TRP A 934 0.84 -3.56 -1.02
CA TRP A 934 0.43 -2.24 -0.53
C TRP A 934 1.52 -1.48 0.21
N TYR A 935 2.37 -2.16 0.98
CA TYR A 935 3.18 -1.56 2.06
C TYR A 935 4.68 -1.64 1.89
#